data_AF-A0A7V9U3M6-F1
#
_entry.id   AF-A0A7V9U3M6-F1
#
_cell.length_a   1.000
_cell.length_b   1.000
_cell.length_c   1.000
_cell.angle_alpha   90.00
_cell.angle_beta   90.00
_cell.angle_gamma   90.00
#
_symmetry.space_group_name_H-M   'P 1'
#
loop_
_entity.id
_entity.type
_entity.pdbx_description
1 polymer ?
#
loop_
_entity_poly.entity_id
_entity_poly.type
_entity_poly.pdbx_seq_one_letter_code
_entity_poly.pdbx_strand_id
1 'polypeptide(L)'
;MAAKRSGSSKPKKSKSSGGRRAAARQAEAAAAESRSASYEHPEAEIASRPDVGTQSSFRKKKPAKTYRYDSSLSPSLEWDGVNASARERGEELIRDILDADTIEAAKAAAEELAKMSGPFLNWSGKAERLSFDVPTLPLFVHERLSTQAILETLKRHKRDKQESLDLFGDPQRSITDQVLRSYQHRDPWVNRLILGDSMVVMNSLLEYEGMGGQVQMIYIDPPYGVKFGSNFQPFIRKRDVKHNDDADMTREPEMVQAYRDTWELGLHSYLTYLRDRLVVARELLTQSGSVFVQISDENLHHVREVMDEVFGAENFAKVISFKKTAGDTSSLLPNMGDYIVWYAKDIDTVRYRSLFVPKHIGTGAGEYYQWAEAPDGTGPRRLTTEERQNPNLIPQAWRPFTVADLKRDGFSRTATFAYEWDGRSYHPGATKQWKTNREGMDRLAAKGWLYPIGDNLRYKRFLADFPVSSLGNLWTDTESGSFTLDKTYVVQTTKKVVERCLLMTTDPGDLVLDPTCGSGTTAYVAEQWGRRWITIDTSRVPLALARQRLLTATYSWYDLKEPARGPAGGFVYKRKQNNRGEEVGGIVPHITLKSIANDEPPQEEVLVDRPEIDNSITRGSGPFVVEATIPTPVDYEGDGIE
;
A
#
# COMPACT_ATOMS: atom_id res chain seq x y z
N MET A 1 4.17 49.86 -79.70
CA MET A 1 5.16 50.93 -79.43
C MET A 1 5.85 50.62 -78.10
N ALA A 2 7.20 50.68 -78.13
CA ALA A 2 8.25 50.77 -77.11
C ALA A 2 7.89 50.80 -75.59
N ALA A 3 8.76 50.47 -74.62
CA ALA A 3 9.98 49.67 -74.48
C ALA A 3 10.45 49.78 -72.99
N LYS A 4 10.95 48.67 -72.43
CA LYS A 4 12.04 48.50 -71.43
C LYS A 4 12.01 49.07 -69.98
N ARG A 5 12.28 48.10 -69.06
CA ARG A 5 13.21 48.06 -67.87
C ARG A 5 12.79 48.85 -66.61
N SER A 6 13.10 48.47 -65.35
CA SER A 6 13.62 47.28 -64.64
C SER A 6 13.60 47.64 -63.14
N GLY A 7 13.30 46.73 -62.21
CA GLY A 7 13.55 46.98 -60.79
C GLY A 7 12.95 45.94 -59.84
N SER A 8 13.80 45.20 -59.13
CA SER A 8 13.42 44.17 -58.15
C SER A 8 12.96 44.76 -56.82
N SER A 9 11.90 44.24 -56.21
CA SER A 9 11.65 44.41 -54.77
C SER A 9 10.96 43.20 -54.14
N LYS A 10 11.59 42.63 -53.11
CA LYS A 10 11.12 41.53 -52.25
C LYS A 10 9.72 41.78 -51.64
N PRO A 11 8.92 40.73 -51.37
CA PRO A 11 7.67 40.88 -50.63
C PRO A 11 7.92 41.00 -49.12
N LYS A 12 7.23 41.96 -48.49
CA LYS A 12 7.21 42.23 -47.05
C LYS A 12 6.55 41.07 -46.29
N LYS A 13 7.24 40.53 -45.28
CA LYS A 13 6.66 39.66 -44.24
C LYS A 13 5.75 40.49 -43.32
N SER A 14 4.50 40.07 -43.16
CA SER A 14 3.57 40.59 -42.15
C SER A 14 3.97 40.12 -40.75
N LYS A 15 4.10 41.07 -39.82
CA LYS A 15 4.33 40.83 -38.38
C LYS A 15 3.04 40.30 -37.74
N SER A 16 3.03 39.04 -37.30
CA SER A 16 1.98 38.47 -36.43
C SER A 16 2.52 37.67 -35.23
N SER A 17 3.79 37.85 -34.86
CA SER A 17 4.44 37.09 -33.78
C SER A 17 4.40 37.76 -32.39
N GLY A 18 3.73 38.91 -32.24
CA GLY A 18 3.67 39.65 -30.97
C GLY A 18 2.60 39.16 -30.00
N GLY A 19 1.38 38.86 -30.50
CA GLY A 19 0.23 38.52 -29.65
C GLY A 19 0.34 37.15 -28.97
N ARG A 20 0.93 36.14 -29.64
CA ARG A 20 1.11 34.80 -29.06
C ARG A 20 2.14 34.75 -27.94
N ARG A 21 3.15 35.63 -27.94
CA ARG A 21 4.14 35.72 -26.85
C ARG A 21 3.61 36.47 -25.63
N ALA A 22 2.69 37.43 -25.82
CA ALA A 22 2.03 38.12 -24.72
C ALA A 22 0.99 37.23 -24.02
N ALA A 23 0.19 36.48 -24.80
CA ALA A 23 -0.78 35.53 -24.25
C ALA A 23 -0.11 34.34 -23.53
N ALA A 24 1.02 33.84 -24.07
CA ALA A 24 1.79 32.80 -23.39
C ALA A 24 2.39 33.28 -22.06
N ARG A 25 2.87 34.54 -21.99
CA ARG A 25 3.39 35.12 -20.74
C ARG A 25 2.31 35.40 -19.70
N GLN A 26 1.10 35.78 -20.11
CA GLN A 26 -0.01 35.95 -19.18
C GLN A 26 -0.56 34.60 -18.69
N ALA A 27 -0.55 33.54 -19.51
CA ALA A 27 -0.88 32.19 -19.07
C ALA A 27 0.19 31.59 -18.13
N GLU A 28 1.47 31.89 -18.35
CA GLU A 28 2.56 31.50 -17.43
C GLU A 28 2.49 32.26 -16.09
N ALA A 29 2.07 33.54 -16.11
CA ALA A 29 1.87 34.33 -14.89
C ALA A 29 0.64 33.86 -14.09
N ALA A 30 -0.47 33.53 -14.75
CA ALA A 30 -1.67 33.00 -14.09
C ALA A 30 -1.46 31.57 -13.55
N ALA A 31 -0.63 30.74 -14.21
CA ALA A 31 -0.23 29.42 -13.71
C ALA A 31 0.81 29.48 -12.56
N ALA A 32 1.49 30.62 -12.39
CA ALA A 32 2.38 30.85 -11.25
C ALA A 32 1.60 31.26 -9.98
N GLU A 33 0.43 31.90 -10.13
CA GLU A 33 -0.42 32.34 -9.01
C GLU A 33 -1.34 31.25 -8.43
N SER A 34 -1.50 30.09 -9.10
CA SER A 34 -2.27 28.95 -8.57
C SER A 34 -1.42 27.84 -7.95
N ARG A 35 -0.14 28.11 -7.64
CA ARG A 35 0.63 27.21 -6.79
C ARG A 35 0.04 27.31 -5.39
N SER A 36 -0.58 26.23 -4.93
CA SER A 36 -0.83 26.00 -3.50
C SER A 36 0.39 26.47 -2.72
N ALA A 37 0.24 27.53 -1.93
CA ALA A 37 1.31 27.97 -1.06
C ALA A 37 1.64 26.77 -0.17
N SER A 38 2.81 26.16 -0.36
CA SER A 38 3.38 25.33 0.67
C SER A 38 3.47 26.23 1.89
N TYR A 39 2.67 25.93 2.90
CA TYR A 39 2.78 26.59 4.19
C TYR A 39 4.14 26.18 4.77
N GLU A 40 5.18 26.92 4.41
CA GLU A 40 6.47 26.83 5.07
C GLU A 40 6.26 27.44 6.45
N HIS A 41 6.24 26.61 7.49
CA HIS A 41 6.36 27.08 8.86
C HIS A 41 7.73 27.76 9.02
N PRO A 42 7.81 29.10 9.06
CA PRO A 42 9.04 29.75 9.44
C PRO A 42 9.11 29.57 10.97
N GLU A 43 10.15 28.89 11.46
CA GLU A 43 10.41 28.71 12.90
C GLU A 43 9.64 27.60 13.63
N ALA A 44 9.28 26.49 12.96
CA ALA A 44 9.16 25.24 13.70
C ALA A 44 10.59 24.72 13.99
N GLU A 45 11.25 25.25 15.03
CA GLU A 45 12.16 24.42 15.79
C GLU A 45 11.41 23.10 16.03
N ILE A 46 11.85 22.01 15.38
CA ILE A 46 11.33 20.67 15.63
C ILE A 46 11.32 20.54 17.14
N ALA A 47 10.11 20.49 17.74
CA ALA A 47 9.97 20.45 19.18
C ALA A 47 10.86 19.31 19.66
N SER A 48 11.93 19.67 20.38
CA SER A 48 13.01 18.75 20.74
C SER A 48 12.38 17.51 21.36
N ARG A 49 12.45 16.35 20.68
CA ARG A 49 11.97 15.07 21.21
C ARG A 49 12.71 14.83 22.53
N PRO A 50 12.06 15.03 23.68
CA PRO A 50 12.75 15.05 24.95
C PRO A 50 13.30 13.66 25.26
N ASP A 51 14.54 13.60 25.74
CA ASP A 51 15.06 12.35 26.30
C ASP A 51 14.36 12.05 27.64
N VAL A 52 14.21 10.76 27.95
CA VAL A 52 13.68 10.34 29.26
C VAL A 52 14.51 10.97 30.39
N GLY A 53 13.85 11.45 31.45
CA GLY A 53 14.48 12.19 32.55
C GLY A 53 14.38 13.72 32.44
N THR A 54 13.93 14.25 31.29
CA THR A 54 13.72 15.70 31.10
C THR A 54 12.28 16.16 31.39
N GLN A 55 11.44 15.28 31.96
CA GLN A 55 9.99 15.52 32.14
C GLN A 55 9.68 16.75 32.99
N SER A 56 10.41 16.93 34.10
CA SER A 56 10.25 18.08 35.01
C SER A 56 10.51 19.42 34.33
N SER A 57 11.30 19.40 33.25
CA SER A 57 11.66 20.58 32.45
C SER A 57 10.76 20.76 31.22
N PHE A 58 9.88 19.80 30.90
CA PHE A 58 8.99 19.89 29.75
C PHE A 58 7.81 20.82 30.06
N ARG A 59 7.93 22.09 29.66
CA ARG A 59 6.97 23.17 29.97
C ARG A 59 5.82 23.32 28.98
N LYS A 60 5.88 22.68 27.81
CA LYS A 60 4.91 22.88 26.72
C LYS A 60 3.71 21.91 26.83
N LYS A 61 2.96 21.90 27.92
CA LYS A 61 1.74 21.07 28.01
C LYS A 61 0.67 21.59 27.05
N LYS A 62 0.09 20.70 26.23
CA LYS A 62 -1.05 20.99 25.36
C LYS A 62 -2.35 20.46 25.96
N PRO A 63 -3.49 21.14 25.76
CA PRO A 63 -4.80 20.62 26.18
C PRO A 63 -5.15 19.36 25.37
N ALA A 64 -6.10 18.57 25.88
CA ALA A 64 -6.69 17.47 25.12
C ALA A 64 -7.33 17.99 23.83
N LYS A 65 -7.29 17.15 22.78
CA LYS A 65 -7.88 17.45 21.48
C LYS A 65 -9.24 16.78 21.39
N THR A 66 -10.27 17.57 21.15
CA THR A 66 -11.61 17.06 20.87
C THR A 66 -11.73 16.71 19.39
N TYR A 67 -12.07 15.46 19.10
CA TYR A 67 -12.46 14.99 17.78
C TYR A 67 -13.98 14.83 17.74
N ARG A 68 -14.61 15.30 16.67
CA ARG A 68 -16.07 15.21 16.48
C ARG A 68 -16.39 14.22 15.37
N TYR A 69 -17.51 13.52 15.52
CA TYR A 69 -18.06 12.73 14.43
C TYR A 69 -18.75 13.65 13.42
N ASP A 70 -18.98 13.14 12.21
CA ASP A 70 -19.78 13.86 11.23
C ASP A 70 -21.21 14.03 11.76
N SER A 71 -21.59 15.28 11.99
CA SER A 71 -22.90 15.65 12.52
C SER A 71 -24.04 15.42 11.54
N SER A 72 -23.77 15.28 10.23
CA SER A 72 -24.82 14.95 9.25
C SER A 72 -25.30 13.50 9.34
N LEU A 73 -24.58 12.64 10.04
CA LEU A 73 -24.90 11.22 10.23
C LEU A 73 -25.44 10.93 11.64
N SER A 74 -25.90 11.95 12.36
CA SER A 74 -26.51 11.80 13.69
C SER A 74 -27.95 11.26 13.56
N PRO A 75 -28.36 10.26 14.39
CA PRO A 75 -29.76 9.82 14.49
C PRO A 75 -30.71 10.88 15.01
N SER A 76 -30.17 11.79 15.81
CA SER A 76 -30.91 12.90 16.40
C SER A 76 -30.59 14.18 15.65
N LEU A 77 -31.63 14.89 15.24
CA LEU A 77 -31.55 16.29 14.82
C LEU A 77 -31.01 17.12 16.01
N GLU A 78 -29.73 17.49 15.95
CA GLU A 78 -29.15 18.42 16.92
C GLU A 78 -29.29 19.88 16.44
N TRP A 79 -29.66 20.74 17.38
CA TRP A 79 -30.04 22.13 17.11
C TRP A 79 -29.02 23.15 17.65
N ASP A 80 -27.86 22.68 18.09
CA ASP A 80 -26.82 23.45 18.78
C ASP A 80 -25.43 23.28 18.13
N GLY A 81 -25.29 23.92 16.97
CA GLY A 81 -24.32 25.03 16.86
C GLY A 81 -22.82 24.76 16.79
N VAL A 82 -22.31 23.59 16.37
CA VAL A 82 -20.85 23.45 16.17
C VAL A 82 -20.32 22.71 14.94
N ASN A 83 -21.16 22.50 13.91
CA ASN A 83 -20.73 22.22 12.54
C ASN A 83 -21.58 23.07 11.58
N ALA A 84 -21.02 24.20 11.13
CA ALA A 84 -21.75 25.16 10.30
C ALA A 84 -22.13 24.59 8.91
N SER A 85 -21.31 23.73 8.30
CA SER A 85 -21.45 23.42 6.87
C SER A 85 -22.60 22.48 6.50
N ALA A 86 -22.87 21.41 7.26
CA ALA A 86 -23.90 20.43 6.88
C ALA A 86 -25.32 20.94 7.11
N ARG A 87 -25.54 21.72 8.19
CA ARG A 87 -26.85 22.33 8.47
C ARG A 87 -27.10 23.55 7.58
N GLU A 88 -26.11 24.44 7.42
CA GLU A 88 -26.26 25.56 6.48
C GLU A 88 -26.49 25.03 5.07
N ARG A 89 -25.79 23.97 4.66
CA ARG A 89 -26.02 23.32 3.37
C ARG A 89 -27.38 22.64 3.30
N GLY A 90 -27.84 21.98 4.35
CA GLY A 90 -29.18 21.39 4.40
C GLY A 90 -30.29 22.44 4.34
N GLU A 91 -30.17 23.55 5.07
CA GLU A 91 -31.11 24.68 5.04
C GLU A 91 -31.03 25.48 3.73
N GLU A 92 -29.86 25.56 3.12
CA GLU A 92 -29.65 26.11 1.78
C GLU A 92 -30.30 25.20 0.74
N LEU A 93 -30.11 23.88 0.81
CA LEU A 93 -30.76 22.92 -0.09
C LEU A 93 -32.28 22.93 0.08
N ILE A 94 -32.80 23.06 1.30
CA ILE A 94 -34.24 23.23 1.54
C ILE A 94 -34.74 24.55 0.93
N ARG A 95 -33.99 25.64 1.05
CA ARG A 95 -34.31 26.90 0.37
C ARG A 95 -34.26 26.76 -1.14
N ASP A 96 -33.22 26.14 -1.69
CA ASP A 96 -33.06 25.86 -3.11
C ASP A 96 -34.22 25.00 -3.66
N ILE A 97 -34.77 24.08 -2.85
CA ILE A 97 -35.97 23.31 -3.21
C ILE A 97 -37.23 24.18 -3.23
N LEU A 98 -37.40 25.05 -2.23
CA LEU A 98 -38.58 25.91 -2.08
C LEU A 98 -38.60 27.07 -3.07
N ASP A 99 -37.43 27.60 -3.42
CA ASP A 99 -37.23 28.78 -4.27
C ASP A 99 -36.87 28.42 -5.72
N ALA A 100 -36.81 27.13 -6.09
CA ALA A 100 -36.47 26.69 -7.43
C ALA A 100 -37.49 27.12 -8.50
N ASP A 101 -37.01 27.87 -9.51
CA ASP A 101 -37.78 28.27 -10.69
C ASP A 101 -38.11 27.11 -11.65
N THR A 102 -37.41 25.96 -11.52
CA THR A 102 -37.58 24.79 -12.38
C THR A 102 -37.63 23.50 -11.58
N ILE A 103 -38.39 22.52 -12.08
CA ILE A 103 -38.55 21.21 -11.44
C ILE A 103 -37.21 20.46 -11.41
N GLU A 104 -36.37 20.65 -12.43
CA GLU A 104 -35.04 20.03 -12.52
C GLU A 104 -34.09 20.54 -11.43
N ALA A 105 -34.11 21.85 -11.13
CA ALA A 105 -33.31 22.43 -10.05
C ALA A 105 -33.81 21.98 -8.66
N ALA A 106 -35.14 21.96 -8.45
CA ALA A 106 -35.74 21.46 -7.22
C ALA A 106 -35.39 19.98 -6.98
N LYS A 107 -35.42 19.15 -8.05
CA LYS A 107 -35.03 17.74 -7.97
C LYS A 107 -33.57 17.54 -7.67
N ALA A 108 -32.67 18.31 -8.29
CA ALA A 108 -31.24 18.21 -8.01
C ALA A 108 -30.92 18.56 -6.55
N ALA A 109 -31.52 19.63 -6.00
CA ALA A 109 -31.37 20.01 -4.60
C ALA A 109 -32.02 19.00 -3.64
N ALA A 110 -33.19 18.45 -3.99
CA ALA A 110 -33.86 17.40 -3.21
C ALA A 110 -33.10 16.08 -3.22
N GLU A 111 -32.46 15.70 -4.33
CA GLU A 111 -31.60 14.52 -4.42
C GLU A 111 -30.35 14.69 -3.56
N GLU A 112 -29.73 15.86 -3.55
CA GLU A 112 -28.61 16.16 -2.64
C GLU A 112 -29.04 16.15 -1.17
N LEU A 113 -30.19 16.73 -0.83
CA LEU A 113 -30.74 16.70 0.53
C LEU A 113 -31.07 15.26 0.97
N ALA A 114 -31.65 14.45 0.09
CA ALA A 114 -31.98 13.05 0.36
C ALA A 114 -30.72 12.18 0.52
N LYS A 115 -29.64 12.46 -0.22
CA LYS A 115 -28.33 11.83 -0.01
C LYS A 115 -27.77 12.19 1.37
N MET A 116 -27.94 13.43 1.82
CA MET A 116 -27.54 13.85 3.17
C MET A 116 -28.37 13.20 4.28
N SER A 117 -29.63 12.85 4.02
CA SER A 117 -30.53 12.22 4.99
C SER A 117 -30.63 10.68 4.86
N GLY A 118 -29.61 10.03 4.29
CA GLY A 118 -29.62 8.57 4.07
C GLY A 118 -29.64 7.75 5.38
N PRO A 119 -30.06 6.47 5.34
CA PRO A 119 -29.94 5.57 6.48
C PRO A 119 -28.46 5.43 6.87
N PHE A 120 -28.15 5.58 8.15
CA PHE A 120 -26.78 5.46 8.68
C PHE A 120 -26.77 4.43 9.82
N LEU A 121 -25.63 3.80 10.06
CA LEU A 121 -25.48 2.85 11.17
C LEU A 121 -25.28 3.58 12.50
N ASN A 122 -26.00 3.09 13.52
CA ASN A 122 -25.95 3.61 14.88
C ASN A 122 -25.49 2.50 15.85
N TRP A 123 -24.24 2.56 16.31
CA TRP A 123 -23.74 1.74 17.41
C TRP A 123 -23.80 2.52 18.72
N SER A 124 -23.79 1.82 19.86
CA SER A 124 -23.97 2.44 21.18
C SER A 124 -23.05 3.63 21.44
N GLY A 125 -21.76 3.52 21.12
CA GLY A 125 -20.79 4.62 21.28
C GLY A 125 -20.98 5.83 20.35
N LYS A 126 -21.89 5.78 19.38
CA LYS A 126 -22.36 6.94 18.57
C LYS A 126 -23.67 7.50 19.12
N ALA A 127 -24.53 6.64 19.66
CA ALA A 127 -25.75 7.06 20.36
C ALA A 127 -25.44 7.79 21.68
N GLU A 128 -24.34 7.44 22.35
CA GLU A 128 -23.97 7.95 23.67
C GLU A 128 -23.16 9.26 23.62
N ARG A 129 -22.42 9.52 22.55
CA ARG A 129 -21.55 10.70 22.40
C ARG A 129 -21.37 11.09 20.93
N LEU A 130 -21.23 12.39 20.66
CA LEU A 130 -20.95 12.94 19.32
C LEU A 130 -19.50 13.43 19.11
N SER A 131 -18.72 13.38 20.19
CA SER A 131 -17.31 13.72 20.20
C SER A 131 -16.58 12.86 21.21
N PHE A 132 -15.25 12.87 21.11
CA PHE A 132 -14.37 12.25 22.09
C PHE A 132 -13.11 13.09 22.27
N ASP A 133 -12.58 13.11 23.48
CA ASP A 133 -11.35 13.83 23.81
C ASP A 133 -10.18 12.86 23.83
N VAL A 134 -9.11 13.22 23.14
CA VAL A 134 -7.85 12.48 23.16
C VAL A 134 -6.81 13.30 23.94
N PRO A 135 -6.22 12.74 25.01
CA PRO A 135 -5.12 13.39 25.72
C PRO A 135 -3.95 13.72 24.79
N THR A 136 -3.34 14.89 25.00
CA THR A 136 -2.19 15.35 24.21
C THR A 136 -0.91 15.21 25.03
N LEU A 137 -0.35 14.00 25.04
CA LEU A 137 0.84 13.65 25.82
C LEU A 137 2.11 13.69 24.95
N PRO A 138 3.23 14.28 25.41
CA PRO A 138 4.48 14.26 24.67
C PRO A 138 5.12 12.85 24.66
N LEU A 139 5.88 12.55 23.62
CA LEU A 139 6.64 11.31 23.49
C LEU A 139 8.08 11.51 23.95
N PHE A 140 8.59 10.61 24.79
CA PHE A 140 9.96 10.65 25.30
C PHE A 140 10.81 9.53 24.70
N VAL A 141 12.06 9.84 24.36
CA VAL A 141 13.02 8.84 23.88
C VAL A 141 13.63 8.09 25.07
N HIS A 142 13.43 6.79 25.11
CA HIS A 142 13.99 5.90 26.14
C HIS A 142 15.28 5.21 25.67
N GLU A 143 15.30 4.75 24.42
CA GLU A 143 16.46 4.05 23.85
C GLU A 143 16.76 4.57 22.45
N ARG A 144 18.05 4.66 22.12
CA ARG A 144 18.55 4.91 20.76
C ARG A 144 19.31 3.69 20.28
N LEU A 145 18.84 3.06 19.21
CA LEU A 145 19.35 1.80 18.72
C LEU A 145 19.93 1.96 17.32
N SER A 146 21.14 1.44 17.13
CA SER A 146 21.81 1.41 15.82
C SER A 146 22.58 0.09 15.69
N THR A 147 22.14 -0.76 14.76
CA THR A 147 22.79 -2.05 14.48
C THR A 147 24.25 -1.85 14.10
N GLN A 148 24.53 -0.83 13.29
CA GLN A 148 25.87 -0.45 12.88
C GLN A 148 26.76 -0.06 14.07
N ALA A 149 26.28 0.82 14.95
CA ALA A 149 27.05 1.27 16.11
C ALA A 149 27.35 0.13 17.10
N ILE A 150 26.38 -0.77 17.31
CA ILE A 150 26.55 -1.96 18.16
C ILE A 150 27.66 -2.86 17.59
N LEU A 151 27.62 -3.14 16.28
CA LEU A 151 28.60 -4.01 15.63
C LEU A 151 30.01 -3.37 15.55
N GLU A 152 30.10 -2.07 15.32
CA GLU A 152 31.38 -1.34 15.37
C GLU A 152 32.01 -1.40 16.77
N THR A 153 31.19 -1.25 17.82
CA THR A 153 31.63 -1.38 19.22
C THR A 153 32.11 -2.79 19.53
N LEU A 154 31.38 -3.83 19.07
CA LEU A 154 31.81 -5.24 19.20
C LEU A 154 33.11 -5.53 18.44
N LYS A 155 33.30 -4.99 17.23
CA LYS A 155 34.55 -5.11 16.46
C LYS A 155 35.74 -4.49 17.20
N ARG A 156 35.54 -3.33 17.84
CA ARG A 156 36.56 -2.68 18.68
C ARG A 156 36.92 -3.55 19.87
N HIS A 157 35.93 -4.07 20.58
CA HIS A 157 36.17 -4.99 21.71
C HIS A 157 36.85 -6.30 21.30
N LYS A 158 36.56 -6.86 20.11
CA LYS A 158 37.25 -8.05 19.57
C LYS A 158 38.71 -7.79 19.22
N ARG A 159 39.06 -6.54 18.85
CA ARG A 159 40.48 -6.15 18.67
C ARG A 159 41.21 -6.00 20.01
N ASP A 160 40.50 -5.54 21.04
CA ASP A 160 41.07 -5.30 22.37
C ASP A 160 41.12 -6.56 23.27
N LYS A 161 40.30 -7.58 23.01
CA LYS A 161 40.31 -8.88 23.69
C LYS A 161 40.37 -10.02 22.67
N GLN A 162 41.44 -10.79 22.74
CA GLN A 162 41.68 -12.01 21.96
C GLN A 162 40.78 -13.16 22.46
N GLU A 163 39.44 -13.02 22.37
CA GLU A 163 38.50 -14.12 22.65
C GLU A 163 37.39 -14.20 21.58
N SER A 164 37.16 -15.43 21.12
CA SER A 164 36.24 -15.80 20.05
C SER A 164 34.78 -15.83 20.52
N LEU A 165 34.00 -14.81 20.18
CA LEU A 165 32.53 -14.87 20.21
C LEU A 165 32.02 -15.37 18.86
N ASP A 166 32.05 -16.69 18.67
CA ASP A 166 31.60 -17.39 17.45
C ASP A 166 30.09 -17.76 17.49
N LEU A 167 29.31 -17.10 18.35
CA LEU A 167 27.92 -17.43 18.67
C LEU A 167 26.87 -16.63 17.87
N PHE A 168 27.29 -15.75 16.96
CA PHE A 168 26.41 -14.89 16.15
C PHE A 168 26.68 -14.94 14.64
N GLY A 169 27.50 -15.89 14.16
CA GLY A 169 27.78 -16.06 12.75
C GLY A 169 26.71 -16.90 12.05
N ASP A 170 26.14 -16.39 10.97
CA ASP A 170 25.48 -17.23 9.97
C ASP A 170 26.55 -18.12 9.31
N PRO A 171 26.43 -19.46 9.35
CA PRO A 171 27.43 -20.37 8.78
C PRO A 171 27.63 -20.21 7.25
N GLN A 172 26.77 -19.47 6.55
CA GLN A 172 26.93 -19.23 5.11
C GLN A 172 27.69 -17.93 4.76
N ARG A 173 27.94 -17.00 5.69
CA ARG A 173 28.59 -15.71 5.37
C ARG A 173 29.46 -15.16 6.50
N SER A 174 30.76 -14.99 6.24
CA SER A 174 31.70 -14.22 7.09
C SER A 174 31.24 -12.76 7.19
N ILE A 175 30.63 -12.39 8.34
CA ILE A 175 30.22 -11.00 8.67
C ILE A 175 31.42 -10.03 8.63
N THR A 176 32.64 -10.54 8.70
CA THR A 176 33.88 -9.77 8.69
C THR A 176 34.25 -9.17 7.33
N ASP A 177 33.79 -9.74 6.22
CA ASP A 177 34.21 -9.31 4.86
C ASP A 177 33.21 -8.38 4.14
N GLN A 178 31.98 -8.26 4.64
CA GLN A 178 30.93 -7.43 4.01
C GLN A 178 30.81 -6.07 4.70
N VAL A 179 30.70 -5.00 3.91
CA VAL A 179 30.47 -3.65 4.45
C VAL A 179 29.04 -3.58 4.96
N LEU A 180 28.87 -3.55 6.28
CA LEU A 180 27.56 -3.31 6.88
C LEU A 180 27.14 -1.87 6.62
N ARG A 181 26.00 -1.68 5.95
CA ARG A 181 25.41 -0.35 5.74
C ARG A 181 23.97 -0.30 6.22
N SER A 182 23.46 0.91 6.38
CA SER A 182 22.04 1.21 6.50
C SER A 182 21.70 2.36 5.55
N TYR A 183 20.43 2.52 5.19
CA TYR A 183 20.02 3.70 4.44
C TYR A 183 20.03 4.94 5.34
N GLN A 184 20.49 6.03 4.76
CA GLN A 184 20.33 7.36 5.33
C GLN A 184 19.21 8.07 4.57
N HIS A 185 18.35 8.78 5.30
CA HIS A 185 17.32 9.62 4.71
C HIS A 185 17.83 11.07 4.62
N ARG A 186 17.23 11.87 3.73
CA ARG A 186 17.66 13.25 3.46
C ARG A 186 17.64 14.13 4.73
N ASP A 187 16.63 13.94 5.56
CA ASP A 187 16.48 14.59 6.87
C ASP A 187 17.07 13.67 7.96
N PRO A 188 17.41 14.19 9.16
CA PRO A 188 17.88 13.38 10.30
C PRO A 188 16.74 12.52 10.90
N TRP A 189 16.06 11.78 10.03
CA TRP A 189 15.01 10.85 10.36
C TRP A 189 15.58 9.65 11.09
N VAL A 190 14.84 9.21 12.09
CA VAL A 190 15.12 8.00 12.85
C VAL A 190 13.80 7.26 12.99
N ASN A 191 13.77 5.99 12.60
CA ASN A 191 12.56 5.17 12.69
C ASN A 191 12.12 4.99 14.16
N ARG A 192 10.83 4.71 14.41
CA ARG A 192 10.27 4.85 15.77
C ARG A 192 9.46 3.63 16.17
N LEU A 193 9.81 3.08 17.33
CA LEU A 193 9.10 2.01 18.01
C LEU A 193 8.50 2.61 19.29
N ILE A 194 7.17 2.72 19.37
CA ILE A 194 6.50 3.50 20.43
C ILE A 194 5.66 2.60 21.33
N LEU A 195 5.87 2.69 22.64
CA LEU A 195 5.04 2.07 23.67
C LEU A 195 3.96 3.05 24.12
N GLY A 196 2.69 2.70 23.93
CA GLY A 196 1.56 3.50 24.41
C GLY A 196 0.27 3.19 23.68
N ASP A 197 -0.82 3.82 24.12
CA ASP A 197 -2.08 3.74 23.41
C ASP A 197 -1.97 4.42 22.04
N SER A 198 -2.35 3.70 20.98
CA SER A 198 -2.15 4.18 19.61
C SER A 198 -2.94 5.44 19.28
N MET A 199 -4.11 5.65 19.87
CA MET A 199 -4.89 6.87 19.68
C MET A 199 -4.18 8.08 20.30
N VAL A 200 -3.69 7.93 21.53
CA VAL A 200 -2.93 8.97 22.25
C VAL A 200 -1.61 9.28 21.55
N VAL A 201 -0.88 8.25 21.12
CA VAL A 201 0.38 8.40 20.37
C VAL A 201 0.13 9.13 19.06
N MET A 202 -0.84 8.71 18.25
CA MET A 202 -1.16 9.39 16.99
C MET A 202 -1.56 10.85 17.20
N ASN A 203 -2.33 11.15 18.26
CA ASN A 203 -2.66 12.52 18.63
C ASN A 203 -1.42 13.33 19.05
N SER A 204 -0.45 12.70 19.71
CA SER A 204 0.84 13.34 20.00
C SER A 204 1.62 13.68 18.73
N LEU A 205 1.67 12.76 17.76
CA LEU A 205 2.32 12.98 16.46
C LEU A 205 1.68 14.15 15.71
N LEU A 206 0.35 14.26 15.75
CA LEU A 206 -0.39 15.38 15.16
C LEU A 206 -0.09 16.70 15.87
N GLU A 207 -0.27 16.74 17.18
CA GLU A 207 -0.29 17.99 17.93
C GLU A 207 1.13 18.46 18.29
N TYR A 208 2.02 17.62 18.81
CA TYR A 208 3.38 18.06 19.18
C TYR A 208 4.34 18.13 17.99
N GLU A 209 4.21 17.21 17.05
CA GLU A 209 5.20 17.02 15.97
C GLU A 209 4.69 17.49 14.60
N GLY A 210 3.42 17.88 14.49
CA GLY A 210 2.86 18.42 13.25
C GLY A 210 2.82 17.39 12.10
N MET A 211 2.71 16.10 12.41
CA MET A 211 2.75 15.01 11.42
C MET A 211 1.46 14.84 10.60
N GLY A 212 0.51 15.77 10.73
CA GLY A 212 -0.71 15.77 9.92
C GLY A 212 -0.40 15.82 8.43
N GLY A 213 -1.03 14.94 7.65
CA GLY A 213 -0.82 14.89 6.21
C GLY A 213 0.52 14.31 5.73
N GLN A 214 1.31 13.65 6.58
CA GLN A 214 2.67 13.19 6.23
C GLN A 214 2.82 11.67 6.06
N VAL A 215 1.86 10.87 6.54
CA VAL A 215 1.90 9.41 6.46
C VAL A 215 1.33 8.95 5.12
N GLN A 216 2.09 8.17 4.34
CA GLN A 216 1.62 7.69 3.04
C GLN A 216 0.79 6.41 3.15
N MET A 217 1.13 5.55 4.11
CA MET A 217 0.42 4.28 4.30
C MET A 217 0.23 3.99 5.79
N ILE A 218 -0.98 3.54 6.15
CA ILE A 218 -1.29 2.99 7.46
C ILE A 218 -1.69 1.53 7.29
N TYR A 219 -1.09 0.63 8.06
CA TYR A 219 -1.49 -0.78 8.14
C TYR A 219 -1.96 -1.08 9.56
N ILE A 220 -3.20 -1.56 9.70
CA ILE A 220 -3.81 -1.86 11.00
C ILE A 220 -4.20 -3.34 11.00
N ASP A 221 -3.71 -4.08 11.99
CA ASP A 221 -4.06 -5.48 12.26
C ASP A 221 -4.65 -5.56 13.67
N PRO A 222 -5.91 -5.10 13.84
CA PRO A 222 -6.52 -5.01 15.16
C PRO A 222 -6.87 -6.40 15.71
N PRO A 223 -7.10 -6.53 17.02
CA PRO A 223 -7.70 -7.73 17.59
C PRO A 223 -9.05 -8.05 16.90
N TYR A 224 -9.30 -9.29 16.49
CA TYR A 224 -10.45 -9.69 15.64
C TYR A 224 -11.83 -9.80 16.32
N GLY A 225 -12.10 -9.13 17.45
CA GLY A 225 -13.44 -9.15 18.06
C GLY A 225 -13.70 -10.28 19.06
N VAL A 226 -14.19 -9.92 20.26
CA VAL A 226 -15.01 -10.62 21.29
C VAL A 226 -14.78 -12.09 21.71
N LYS A 227 -14.06 -12.94 20.98
CA LYS A 227 -13.68 -14.28 21.42
C LYS A 227 -12.17 -14.40 21.59
N PHE A 228 -11.61 -13.51 22.41
CA PHE A 228 -10.26 -13.72 22.93
C PHE A 228 -10.29 -14.82 23.99
N GLY A 229 -10.34 -16.07 23.53
CA GLY A 229 -9.77 -17.17 24.30
C GLY A 229 -8.26 -16.96 24.34
N SER A 230 -7.78 -16.22 25.34
CA SER A 230 -6.40 -16.07 25.81
C SER A 230 -5.29 -16.74 24.96
N ASN A 231 -5.00 -16.24 23.76
CA ASN A 231 -3.73 -16.52 23.07
C ASN A 231 -2.67 -15.48 23.44
N PHE A 232 -2.79 -14.90 24.64
CA PHE A 232 -1.76 -14.04 25.19
C PHE A 232 -0.57 -14.90 25.56
N GLN A 233 0.59 -14.62 24.96
CA GLN A 233 1.83 -15.32 25.26
C GLN A 233 2.63 -14.47 26.25
N PRO A 234 2.56 -14.76 27.57
CA PRO A 234 3.25 -13.95 28.58
C PRO A 234 4.78 -14.03 28.49
N PHE A 235 5.34 -15.00 27.77
CA PHE A 235 6.79 -15.23 27.69
C PHE A 235 7.30 -15.50 26.26
N ILE A 236 8.39 -14.82 25.90
CA ILE A 236 9.11 -14.85 24.60
C ILE A 236 9.53 -16.27 24.14
N ARG A 237 9.54 -17.28 25.03
CA ARG A 237 10.06 -18.64 24.75
C ARG A 237 9.03 -19.80 24.84
N LYS A 238 7.74 -19.54 25.04
CA LYS A 238 6.71 -20.59 25.08
C LYS A 238 5.76 -20.49 23.88
N ARG A 239 6.01 -21.29 22.83
CA ARG A 239 5.17 -21.38 21.62
C ARG A 239 3.79 -22.02 21.87
N ASP A 240 3.67 -22.88 22.88
CA ASP A 240 2.40 -23.53 23.25
C ASP A 240 1.73 -22.76 24.40
N VAL A 241 0.74 -21.96 24.08
CA VAL A 241 -0.17 -21.37 25.07
C VAL A 241 -1.40 -22.28 25.12
N LYS A 242 -1.49 -23.15 26.14
CA LYS A 242 -2.76 -23.79 26.47
C LYS A 242 -3.59 -22.79 27.28
N HIS A 243 -4.89 -22.70 27.02
CA HIS A 243 -5.83 -21.97 27.88
C HIS A 243 -5.52 -22.35 29.32
N ASN A 244 -5.10 -21.38 30.14
CA ASN A 244 -5.19 -21.51 31.59
C ASN A 244 -5.01 -20.17 32.32
N ASP A 245 -5.90 -20.03 33.30
CA ASP A 245 -5.99 -19.19 34.49
C ASP A 245 -5.57 -17.72 34.47
N ASP A 246 -6.53 -16.90 34.91
CA ASP A 246 -6.49 -15.46 35.21
C ASP A 246 -5.30 -14.99 36.08
N ALA A 247 -4.52 -15.92 36.65
CA ALA A 247 -3.35 -15.64 37.47
C ALA A 247 -2.09 -15.25 36.67
N ASP A 248 -2.04 -15.53 35.36
CA ASP A 248 -0.89 -15.22 34.48
C ASP A 248 -1.00 -13.85 33.76
N MET A 249 -2.05 -13.07 34.03
CA MET A 249 -2.18 -11.70 33.53
C MET A 249 -1.17 -10.80 34.23
N THR A 250 -0.23 -10.25 33.46
CA THR A 250 0.79 -9.33 33.97
C THR A 250 0.12 -8.10 34.61
N ARG A 251 0.62 -7.70 35.78
CA ARG A 251 0.09 -6.63 36.65
C ARG A 251 0.32 -5.21 36.09
N GLU A 252 0.13 -4.99 34.79
CA GLU A 252 0.20 -3.65 34.18
C GLU A 252 -1.23 -3.08 34.05
N PRO A 253 -1.59 -1.99 34.78
CA PRO A 253 -2.93 -1.42 34.77
C PRO A 253 -3.42 -1.06 33.37
N GLU A 254 -2.56 -0.55 32.48
CA GLU A 254 -2.97 -0.22 31.11
C GLU A 254 -3.35 -1.47 30.29
N MET A 255 -2.69 -2.61 30.53
CA MET A 255 -3.05 -3.89 29.90
C MET A 255 -4.34 -4.47 30.50
N VAL A 256 -4.55 -4.33 31.81
CA VAL A 256 -5.78 -4.80 32.47
C VAL A 256 -6.99 -3.96 32.04
N GLN A 257 -6.83 -2.64 31.92
CA GLN A 257 -7.90 -1.72 31.52
C GLN A 257 -8.20 -1.80 30.01
N ALA A 258 -7.18 -1.92 29.16
CA ALA A 258 -7.35 -2.11 27.71
C ALA A 258 -7.92 -3.49 27.32
N TYR A 259 -7.99 -4.46 28.24
CA TYR A 259 -8.56 -5.79 27.98
C TYR A 259 -9.86 -6.07 28.75
N ARG A 260 -10.04 -5.57 29.98
CA ARG A 260 -11.27 -5.76 30.75
C ARG A 260 -12.40 -4.78 30.40
N ASP A 261 -12.09 -3.51 30.09
CA ASP A 261 -13.14 -2.50 29.78
C ASP A 261 -13.48 -2.41 28.28
N THR A 262 -12.63 -2.95 27.39
CA THR A 262 -12.77 -2.79 25.93
C THR A 262 -13.93 -3.58 25.31
N TRP A 263 -14.62 -4.44 26.08
CA TRP A 263 -15.61 -5.36 25.55
C TRP A 263 -16.89 -5.50 26.38
N GLU A 264 -17.19 -4.55 27.28
CA GLU A 264 -18.42 -4.57 28.09
C GLU A 264 -19.69 -4.71 27.24
N LEU A 265 -19.73 -4.09 26.05
CA LEU A 265 -20.82 -4.18 25.08
C LEU A 265 -20.47 -5.04 23.84
N GLY A 266 -19.43 -5.88 23.96
CA GLY A 266 -18.95 -6.76 22.91
C GLY A 266 -18.59 -6.03 21.61
N LEU A 267 -19.26 -6.38 20.52
CA LEU A 267 -19.02 -5.81 19.18
C LEU A 267 -19.13 -4.27 19.16
N HIS A 268 -20.04 -3.67 19.92
CA HIS A 268 -20.21 -2.21 19.88
C HIS A 268 -19.00 -1.46 20.45
N SER A 269 -18.40 -1.98 21.52
CA SER A 269 -17.17 -1.42 22.10
C SER A 269 -16.00 -1.52 21.11
N TYR A 270 -15.92 -2.61 20.34
CA TYR A 270 -14.91 -2.79 19.29
C TYR A 270 -15.02 -1.80 18.15
N LEU A 271 -16.22 -1.64 17.60
CA LEU A 271 -16.44 -0.72 16.48
C LEU A 271 -16.16 0.71 16.91
N THR A 272 -16.54 1.06 18.14
CA THR A 272 -16.19 2.36 18.75
C THR A 272 -14.67 2.51 18.89
N TYR A 273 -13.99 1.51 19.44
CA TYR A 273 -12.53 1.48 19.58
C TYR A 273 -11.80 1.69 18.26
N LEU A 274 -12.25 1.02 17.20
CA LEU A 274 -11.62 1.06 15.89
C LEU A 274 -11.91 2.40 15.18
N ARG A 275 -13.16 2.86 15.22
CA ARG A 275 -13.56 4.15 14.64
C ARG A 275 -12.74 5.30 15.21
N ASP A 276 -12.68 5.43 16.53
CA ASP A 276 -12.05 6.58 17.17
C ASP A 276 -10.55 6.66 16.77
N ARG A 277 -9.89 5.50 16.59
CA ARG A 277 -8.52 5.42 16.04
C ARG A 277 -8.44 5.75 14.56
N LEU A 278 -9.37 5.26 13.75
CA LEU A 278 -9.41 5.54 12.31
C LEU A 278 -9.60 7.04 12.04
N VAL A 279 -10.39 7.75 12.86
CA VAL A 279 -10.57 9.21 12.76
C VAL A 279 -9.24 9.93 12.94
N VAL A 280 -8.48 9.59 13.99
CA VAL A 280 -7.15 10.20 14.22
C VAL A 280 -6.15 9.77 13.13
N ALA A 281 -6.20 8.51 12.69
CA ALA A 281 -5.33 7.99 11.63
C ALA A 281 -5.55 8.71 10.28
N ARG A 282 -6.79 9.08 9.96
CA ARG A 282 -7.14 9.83 8.73
C ARG A 282 -6.45 11.20 8.66
N GLU A 283 -6.26 11.87 9.79
CA GLU A 283 -5.59 13.17 9.87
C GLU A 283 -4.08 13.05 9.56
N LEU A 284 -3.45 11.94 9.94
CA LEU A 284 -2.04 11.68 9.65
C LEU A 284 -1.76 11.38 8.16
N LEU A 285 -2.75 10.87 7.43
CA LEU A 285 -2.58 10.46 6.03
C LEU A 285 -2.35 11.65 5.08
N THR A 286 -1.43 11.50 4.13
CA THR A 286 -1.33 12.34 2.93
C THR A 286 -2.62 12.25 2.11
N GLN A 287 -2.93 13.23 1.25
CA GLN A 287 -4.11 13.16 0.37
C GLN A 287 -4.09 11.91 -0.53
N SER A 288 -2.92 11.58 -1.08
CA SER A 288 -2.69 10.35 -1.85
C SER A 288 -2.54 9.08 -1.00
N GLY A 289 -2.74 9.17 0.31
CA GLY A 289 -2.43 8.14 1.29
C GLY A 289 -3.45 7.01 1.33
N SER A 290 -3.03 5.85 1.83
CA SER A 290 -3.89 4.65 1.93
C SER A 290 -3.88 4.05 3.33
N VAL A 291 -5.04 3.56 3.76
CA VAL A 291 -5.19 2.76 4.98
C VAL A 291 -5.62 1.35 4.62
N PHE A 292 -5.02 0.37 5.29
CA PHE A 292 -5.34 -1.05 5.18
C PHE A 292 -5.72 -1.57 6.56
N VAL A 293 -6.89 -2.18 6.68
CA VAL A 293 -7.35 -2.85 7.91
C VAL A 293 -7.50 -4.33 7.64
N GLN A 294 -6.72 -5.17 8.33
CA GLN A 294 -6.80 -6.63 8.26
C GLN A 294 -7.90 -7.14 9.20
N ILE A 295 -8.74 -8.06 8.73
CA ILE A 295 -9.86 -8.60 9.52
C ILE A 295 -10.29 -10.00 9.03
N SER A 296 -10.90 -10.79 9.91
CA SER A 296 -11.58 -12.04 9.55
C SER A 296 -12.95 -11.79 8.91
N ASP A 297 -13.59 -12.87 8.43
CA ASP A 297 -14.97 -12.83 7.93
C ASP A 297 -15.99 -12.40 8.99
N GLU A 298 -15.73 -12.67 10.27
CA GLU A 298 -16.65 -12.38 11.38
C GLU A 298 -17.05 -10.90 11.46
N ASN A 299 -16.09 -9.99 11.30
CA ASN A 299 -16.31 -8.55 11.45
C ASN A 299 -16.07 -7.74 10.17
N LEU A 300 -15.84 -8.40 9.03
CA LEU A 300 -15.52 -7.75 7.75
C LEU A 300 -16.51 -6.64 7.39
N HIS A 301 -17.81 -6.95 7.41
CA HIS A 301 -18.85 -6.03 6.99
C HIS A 301 -19.03 -4.86 7.97
N HIS A 302 -18.88 -5.11 9.28
CA HIS A 302 -18.97 -4.07 10.30
C HIS A 302 -17.77 -3.12 10.28
N VAL A 303 -16.55 -3.65 10.10
CA VAL A 303 -15.35 -2.82 9.92
C VAL A 303 -15.46 -2.00 8.64
N ARG A 304 -15.98 -2.60 7.57
CA ARG A 304 -16.25 -1.90 6.32
C ARG A 304 -17.18 -0.69 6.51
N GLU A 305 -18.29 -0.89 7.22
CA GLU A 305 -19.24 0.18 7.54
C GLU A 305 -18.60 1.32 8.35
N VAL A 306 -17.76 0.99 9.35
CA VAL A 306 -17.02 2.00 10.12
C VAL A 306 -16.04 2.78 9.24
N MET A 307 -15.36 2.11 8.32
CA MET A 307 -14.46 2.79 7.39
C MET A 307 -15.20 3.65 6.36
N ASP A 308 -16.40 3.23 5.91
CA ASP A 308 -17.26 4.07 5.06
C ASP A 308 -17.64 5.37 5.77
N GLU A 309 -17.94 5.32 7.07
CA GLU A 309 -18.22 6.52 7.88
C GLU A 309 -16.99 7.43 8.03
N VAL A 310 -15.81 6.87 8.31
CA VAL A 310 -14.62 7.69 8.60
C VAL A 310 -13.97 8.26 7.33
N PHE A 311 -13.92 7.48 6.26
CA PHE A 311 -13.21 7.84 5.03
C PHE A 311 -14.14 8.30 3.90
N GLY A 312 -15.45 8.06 3.99
CA GLY A 312 -16.39 8.24 2.89
C GLY A 312 -16.46 6.97 2.04
N ALA A 313 -17.67 6.56 1.66
CA ALA A 313 -17.90 5.32 0.92
C ALA A 313 -17.31 5.37 -0.51
N GLU A 314 -17.25 6.58 -1.08
CA GLU A 314 -16.60 6.88 -2.35
C GLU A 314 -15.09 6.63 -2.32
N ASN A 315 -14.46 6.75 -1.14
CA ASN A 315 -13.02 6.56 -0.98
C ASN A 315 -12.59 5.10 -0.81
N PHE A 316 -13.54 4.18 -0.98
CA PHE A 316 -13.24 2.76 -1.02
C PHE A 316 -12.48 2.35 -2.27
N ALA A 317 -11.34 1.70 -2.04
CA ALA A 317 -10.62 1.04 -3.12
C ALA A 317 -11.13 -0.39 -3.36
N LYS A 318 -10.75 -1.35 -2.49
CA LYS A 318 -11.10 -2.78 -2.63
C LYS A 318 -11.08 -3.54 -1.30
N VAL A 319 -11.83 -4.65 -1.25
CA VAL A 319 -11.60 -5.74 -0.30
C VAL A 319 -10.68 -6.76 -0.97
N ILE A 320 -9.61 -7.12 -0.27
CA ILE A 320 -8.60 -8.05 -0.72
C ILE A 320 -8.70 -9.31 0.13
N SER A 321 -8.93 -10.46 -0.49
CA SER A 321 -8.95 -11.76 0.18
C SER A 321 -7.59 -12.42 0.08
N PHE A 322 -7.06 -12.93 1.20
CA PHE A 322 -5.78 -13.63 1.20
C PHE A 322 -5.84 -14.92 2.02
N LYS A 323 -5.06 -15.92 1.59
CA LYS A 323 -5.06 -17.26 2.20
C LYS A 323 -4.20 -17.30 3.46
N LYS A 324 -4.71 -17.91 4.54
CA LYS A 324 -4.00 -18.13 5.81
C LYS A 324 -3.13 -19.38 5.75
N THR A 325 -2.09 -19.44 6.59
CA THR A 325 -1.23 -20.63 6.74
C THR A 325 -2.00 -21.87 7.27
N ALA A 326 -3.06 -21.66 8.05
CA ALA A 326 -3.91 -22.73 8.57
C ALA A 326 -5.38 -22.33 8.39
N GLY A 327 -6.21 -23.28 7.93
CA GLY A 327 -7.66 -23.10 7.88
C GLY A 327 -8.31 -23.56 9.18
N ASP A 328 -9.40 -22.92 9.57
CA ASP A 328 -10.14 -23.30 10.77
C ASP A 328 -10.90 -24.61 10.54
N THR A 329 -10.76 -25.58 11.44
CA THR A 329 -11.59 -26.78 11.42
C THR A 329 -13.02 -26.40 11.76
N SER A 330 -13.90 -26.44 10.77
CA SER A 330 -15.33 -26.18 10.90
C SER A 330 -16.11 -27.49 10.72
N SER A 331 -17.26 -27.61 11.39
CA SER A 331 -18.22 -28.68 11.13
C SER A 331 -18.95 -28.50 9.79
N LEU A 332 -18.91 -27.28 9.23
CA LEU A 332 -19.46 -26.91 7.93
C LEU A 332 -18.31 -26.62 6.95
N LEU A 333 -18.30 -25.43 6.33
CA LEU A 333 -17.25 -24.98 5.44
C LEU A 333 -16.11 -24.32 6.25
N PRO A 334 -14.86 -24.80 6.13
CA PRO A 334 -13.70 -24.16 6.73
C PRO A 334 -13.43 -22.75 6.18
N ASN A 335 -13.14 -21.80 7.06
CA ASN A 335 -12.58 -20.52 6.62
C ASN A 335 -11.08 -20.71 6.31
N MET A 336 -10.70 -20.39 5.07
CA MET A 336 -9.34 -20.58 4.54
C MET A 336 -8.54 -19.27 4.44
N GLY A 337 -9.12 -18.13 4.79
CA GLY A 337 -8.54 -16.82 4.52
C GLY A 337 -8.96 -15.71 5.48
N ASP A 338 -8.28 -14.59 5.34
CA ASP A 338 -8.63 -13.31 5.95
C ASP A 338 -8.80 -12.27 4.84
N TYR A 339 -9.25 -11.08 5.25
CA TYR A 339 -9.54 -9.97 4.37
C TYR A 339 -8.73 -8.74 4.76
N ILE A 340 -8.47 -7.88 3.79
CA ILE A 340 -7.94 -6.54 4.00
C ILE A 340 -8.92 -5.57 3.37
N VAL A 341 -9.40 -4.62 4.16
CA VAL A 341 -10.22 -3.52 3.70
C VAL A 341 -9.30 -2.34 3.37
N TRP A 342 -9.27 -1.92 2.10
CA TRP A 342 -8.43 -0.83 1.62
C TRP A 342 -9.25 0.42 1.30
N TYR A 343 -8.90 1.54 1.93
CA TYR A 343 -9.40 2.88 1.63
C TYR A 343 -8.27 3.84 1.28
N ALA A 344 -8.58 4.82 0.45
CA ALA A 344 -7.77 6.00 0.25
C ALA A 344 -8.23 7.11 1.21
N LYS A 345 -7.37 8.10 1.47
CA LYS A 345 -7.84 9.37 2.06
C LYS A 345 -8.69 10.15 1.06
N ASP A 346 -8.24 10.18 -0.18
CA ASP A 346 -8.95 10.70 -1.35
C ASP A 346 -8.65 9.76 -2.54
N ILE A 347 -9.70 9.14 -3.08
CA ILE A 347 -9.57 8.14 -4.15
C ILE A 347 -9.12 8.76 -5.48
N ASP A 348 -9.41 10.04 -5.73
CA ASP A 348 -9.05 10.70 -6.98
C ASP A 348 -7.54 10.99 -7.06
N THR A 349 -6.89 11.15 -5.90
CA THR A 349 -5.45 11.40 -5.79
C THR A 349 -4.66 10.19 -5.27
N VAL A 350 -5.31 9.05 -5.07
CA VAL A 350 -4.69 7.85 -4.47
C VAL A 350 -3.44 7.41 -5.24
N ARG A 351 -2.37 7.13 -4.48
CA ARG A 351 -1.19 6.50 -5.06
C ARG A 351 -1.43 5.00 -5.19
N TYR A 352 -1.50 4.52 -6.43
CA TYR A 352 -1.59 3.10 -6.72
C TYR A 352 -0.64 2.69 -7.85
N ARG A 353 -0.03 1.52 -7.70
CA ARG A 353 0.65 0.82 -8.78
C ARG A 353 0.27 -0.64 -8.81
N SER A 354 0.11 -1.15 -10.02
CA SER A 354 -0.12 -2.57 -10.25
C SER A 354 1.13 -3.36 -9.87
N LEU A 355 0.94 -4.33 -8.99
CA LEU A 355 1.94 -5.36 -8.77
C LEU A 355 1.77 -6.44 -9.81
N PHE A 356 2.86 -7.04 -10.22
CA PHE A 356 2.85 -8.09 -11.23
C PHE A 356 3.39 -9.39 -10.65
N VAL A 357 2.77 -10.50 -11.05
CA VAL A 357 3.25 -11.84 -10.72
C VAL A 357 3.77 -12.52 -11.98
N PRO A 358 4.88 -13.27 -11.89
CA PRO A 358 5.38 -14.04 -13.02
C PRO A 358 4.40 -15.15 -13.40
N LYS A 359 4.30 -15.42 -14.69
CA LYS A 359 3.54 -16.55 -15.20
C LYS A 359 4.44 -17.75 -15.37
N HIS A 360 4.12 -18.82 -14.66
CA HIS A 360 4.78 -20.11 -14.83
C HIS A 360 3.81 -21.11 -15.47
N ILE A 361 4.27 -21.80 -16.51
CA ILE A 361 3.47 -22.81 -17.21
C ILE A 361 2.93 -23.81 -16.19
N GLY A 362 1.64 -24.14 -16.33
CA GLY A 362 0.97 -25.09 -15.46
C GLY A 362 0.51 -24.53 -14.10
N THR A 363 0.71 -23.24 -13.82
CA THR A 363 0.22 -22.60 -12.59
C THR A 363 -0.43 -21.24 -12.85
N GLY A 364 -1.53 -20.95 -12.16
CA GLY A 364 -2.19 -19.64 -12.23
C GLY A 364 -2.47 -19.20 -13.67
N ALA A 365 -2.09 -17.96 -14.02
CA ALA A 365 -2.27 -17.45 -15.39
C ALA A 365 -1.44 -18.18 -16.46
N GLY A 366 -0.44 -18.99 -16.06
CA GLY A 366 0.34 -19.82 -16.97
C GLY A 366 -0.35 -21.12 -17.38
N GLU A 367 -1.44 -21.54 -16.71
CA GLU A 367 -2.22 -22.74 -17.08
C GLU A 367 -2.88 -22.63 -18.46
N TYR A 368 -3.11 -21.40 -18.93
CA TYR A 368 -3.67 -21.13 -20.25
C TYR A 368 -2.67 -21.38 -21.39
N TYR A 369 -1.37 -21.45 -21.10
CA TYR A 369 -0.30 -21.66 -22.09
C TYR A 369 -0.13 -23.15 -22.38
N GLN A 370 -1.03 -23.69 -23.18
CA GLN A 370 -1.14 -25.13 -23.46
C GLN A 370 -0.52 -25.56 -24.79
N TRP A 371 -0.05 -24.62 -25.60
CA TRP A 371 0.52 -24.89 -26.92
C TRP A 371 1.97 -24.47 -26.96
N ALA A 372 2.75 -25.07 -27.85
CA ALA A 372 4.10 -24.64 -28.16
C ALA A 372 4.40 -24.83 -29.65
N GLU A 373 5.27 -23.98 -30.18
CA GLU A 373 5.79 -24.08 -31.54
C GLU A 373 7.32 -23.97 -31.52
N ALA A 374 7.98 -24.61 -32.48
CA ALA A 374 9.42 -24.48 -32.68
C ALA A 374 9.75 -23.19 -33.48
N PRO A 375 11.00 -22.68 -33.39
CA PRO A 375 11.40 -21.43 -34.07
C PRO A 375 11.34 -21.49 -35.60
N ASP A 376 11.47 -22.69 -36.16
CA ASP A 376 11.35 -22.96 -37.60
C ASP A 376 9.89 -22.99 -38.08
N GLY A 377 8.93 -22.73 -37.18
CA GLY A 377 7.50 -22.82 -37.45
C GLY A 377 6.95 -24.25 -37.37
N THR A 378 7.78 -25.24 -37.01
CA THR A 378 7.32 -26.61 -36.80
C THR A 378 6.39 -26.68 -35.59
N GLY A 379 5.22 -27.27 -35.79
CA GLY A 379 4.09 -27.15 -34.87
C GLY A 379 3.03 -26.20 -35.42
N PRO A 380 2.01 -25.81 -34.63
CA PRO A 380 1.94 -25.91 -33.18
C PRO A 380 1.46 -27.27 -32.65
N ARG A 381 1.95 -27.67 -31.47
CA ARG A 381 1.50 -28.85 -30.74
C ARG A 381 1.02 -28.48 -29.34
N ARG A 382 0.21 -29.36 -28.74
CA ARG A 382 -0.18 -29.23 -27.34
C ARG A 382 0.95 -29.72 -26.43
N LEU A 383 1.16 -29.02 -25.31
CA LEU A 383 2.07 -29.47 -24.25
C LEU A 383 1.50 -30.69 -23.54
N THR A 384 2.35 -31.66 -23.21
CA THR A 384 1.95 -32.82 -22.42
C THR A 384 1.69 -32.42 -20.96
N THR A 385 1.06 -33.29 -20.18
CA THR A 385 0.89 -33.05 -18.74
C THR A 385 2.23 -32.98 -18.01
N GLU A 386 3.18 -33.82 -18.39
CA GLU A 386 4.55 -33.83 -17.85
C GLU A 386 5.29 -32.52 -18.15
N GLU A 387 5.20 -32.01 -19.38
CA GLU A 387 5.79 -30.71 -19.75
C GLU A 387 5.14 -29.53 -19.03
N ARG A 388 3.84 -29.61 -18.74
CA ARG A 388 3.15 -28.57 -17.94
C ARG A 388 3.54 -28.60 -16.47
N GLN A 389 3.82 -29.78 -15.91
CA GLN A 389 4.27 -29.94 -14.53
C GLN A 389 5.76 -29.64 -14.38
N ASN A 390 6.56 -29.94 -15.41
CA ASN A 390 7.98 -29.65 -15.47
C ASN A 390 8.32 -28.94 -16.79
N PRO A 391 8.25 -27.59 -16.82
CA PRO A 391 8.54 -26.80 -18.01
C PRO A 391 9.96 -26.99 -18.57
N ASN A 392 10.90 -27.55 -17.80
CA ASN A 392 12.24 -27.86 -18.29
C ASN A 392 12.26 -29.01 -19.32
N LEU A 393 11.17 -29.79 -19.42
CA LEU A 393 11.02 -30.82 -20.45
C LEU A 393 10.65 -30.24 -21.82
N ILE A 394 10.17 -28.99 -21.85
CA ILE A 394 9.92 -28.28 -23.10
C ILE A 394 11.27 -27.99 -23.74
N PRO A 395 11.52 -28.41 -25.00
CA PRO A 395 12.80 -28.13 -25.64
C PRO A 395 13.05 -26.62 -25.69
N GLN A 396 14.26 -26.19 -25.34
CA GLN A 396 14.57 -24.77 -25.06
C GLN A 396 14.24 -23.81 -26.22
N ALA A 397 14.31 -24.30 -27.47
CA ALA A 397 13.97 -23.53 -28.65
C ALA A 397 12.46 -23.30 -28.81
N TRP A 398 11.62 -24.13 -28.21
CA TRP A 398 10.18 -24.07 -28.38
C TRP A 398 9.59 -22.92 -27.58
N ARG A 399 8.56 -22.27 -28.15
CA ARG A 399 7.91 -21.08 -27.60
C ARG A 399 6.50 -21.43 -27.14
N PRO A 400 6.26 -21.55 -25.83
CA PRO A 400 4.94 -21.78 -25.28
C PRO A 400 4.01 -20.58 -25.57
N PHE A 401 2.78 -20.86 -25.97
CA PHE A 401 1.78 -19.84 -26.24
C PHE A 401 0.36 -20.27 -25.84
N THR A 402 -0.49 -19.27 -25.70
CA THR A 402 -1.94 -19.44 -25.63
C THR A 402 -2.60 -18.69 -26.79
N VAL A 403 -3.88 -18.93 -27.00
CA VAL A 403 -4.67 -18.34 -28.08
C VAL A 403 -5.65 -17.35 -27.49
N ALA A 404 -5.75 -16.16 -28.07
CA ALA A 404 -6.63 -15.11 -27.59
C ALA A 404 -7.55 -14.59 -28.69
N ASP A 405 -8.67 -13.98 -28.26
CA ASP A 405 -9.67 -13.45 -29.19
C ASP A 405 -9.13 -12.28 -30.01
N LEU A 406 -9.27 -12.39 -31.34
CA LEU A 406 -9.01 -11.30 -32.29
C LEU A 406 -10.24 -10.43 -32.53
N LYS A 407 -11.39 -10.79 -31.96
CA LYS A 407 -12.65 -10.06 -32.12
C LYS A 407 -12.95 -9.25 -30.86
N ARG A 408 -13.63 -8.12 -31.00
CA ARG A 408 -14.27 -7.36 -29.93
C ARG A 408 -15.67 -6.95 -30.34
N ASP A 409 -16.51 -6.64 -29.38
CA ASP A 409 -17.88 -6.22 -29.67
C ASP A 409 -17.91 -4.85 -30.38
N GLY A 410 -18.97 -4.64 -31.14
CA GLY A 410 -19.20 -3.44 -31.92
C GLY A 410 -18.83 -3.57 -33.39
N PHE A 411 -19.22 -2.56 -34.15
CA PHE A 411 -19.02 -2.49 -35.60
C PHE A 411 -18.06 -1.37 -35.96
N SER A 412 -17.14 -1.64 -36.89
CA SER A 412 -16.30 -0.61 -37.49
C SER A 412 -16.13 -0.90 -38.97
N ARG A 413 -16.35 0.13 -39.81
CA ARG A 413 -16.16 0.01 -41.26
C ARG A 413 -14.73 -0.39 -41.66
N THR A 414 -13.74 -0.09 -40.82
CA THR A 414 -12.32 -0.39 -41.10
C THR A 414 -11.84 -1.70 -40.48
N ALA A 415 -12.60 -2.27 -39.54
CA ALA A 415 -12.23 -3.48 -38.81
C ALA A 415 -13.26 -4.63 -38.92
N THR A 416 -14.34 -4.44 -39.68
CA THR A 416 -15.31 -5.49 -40.02
C THR A 416 -15.16 -5.83 -41.50
N PHE A 417 -14.35 -6.85 -41.79
CA PHE A 417 -14.08 -7.31 -43.15
C PHE A 417 -13.78 -8.81 -43.18
N ALA A 418 -14.02 -9.46 -44.33
CA ALA A 418 -13.57 -10.82 -44.59
C ALA A 418 -12.04 -10.86 -44.77
N TYR A 419 -11.38 -11.77 -44.07
CA TYR A 419 -9.94 -11.96 -44.10
C TYR A 419 -9.61 -13.38 -44.58
N GLU A 420 -8.90 -13.48 -45.70
CA GLU A 420 -8.42 -14.76 -46.23
C GLU A 420 -7.10 -15.12 -45.56
N TRP A 421 -7.05 -16.30 -44.95
CA TRP A 421 -5.85 -16.82 -44.31
C TRP A 421 -5.78 -18.33 -44.51
N ASP A 422 -4.64 -18.82 -45.00
CA ASP A 422 -4.38 -20.25 -45.28
C ASP A 422 -5.49 -20.92 -46.13
N GLY A 423 -5.95 -20.21 -47.17
CA GLY A 423 -7.00 -20.69 -48.09
C GLY A 423 -8.42 -20.71 -47.50
N ARG A 424 -8.65 -20.12 -46.32
CA ARG A 424 -9.98 -20.00 -45.68
C ARG A 424 -10.35 -18.55 -45.39
N SER A 425 -11.63 -18.24 -45.53
CA SER A 425 -12.20 -16.93 -45.24
C SER A 425 -12.71 -16.84 -43.80
N TYR A 426 -12.27 -15.82 -43.06
CA TYR A 426 -12.70 -15.55 -41.70
C TYR A 426 -13.42 -14.20 -41.61
N HIS A 427 -14.52 -14.15 -40.86
CA HIS A 427 -15.29 -12.92 -40.63
C HIS A 427 -15.60 -12.73 -39.13
N PRO A 428 -15.57 -11.50 -38.59
CA PRO A 428 -15.85 -11.27 -37.17
C PRO A 428 -17.34 -11.42 -36.83
N GLY A 429 -18.22 -11.26 -37.81
CA GLY A 429 -19.68 -11.35 -37.67
C GLY A 429 -20.35 -9.98 -37.85
N ALA A 430 -21.66 -9.91 -37.64
CA ALA A 430 -22.42 -8.65 -37.77
C ALA A 430 -22.28 -7.74 -36.52
N THR A 431 -22.09 -8.33 -35.35
CA THR A 431 -22.07 -7.64 -34.04
C THR A 431 -20.67 -7.44 -33.48
N LYS A 432 -19.64 -7.94 -34.17
CA LYS A 432 -18.25 -7.88 -33.75
C LYS A 432 -17.37 -7.31 -34.86
N GLN A 433 -16.20 -6.84 -34.46
CA GLN A 433 -15.15 -6.34 -35.32
C GLN A 433 -13.81 -6.99 -34.94
N TRP A 434 -12.86 -7.01 -35.87
CA TRP A 434 -11.47 -7.33 -35.54
C TRP A 434 -10.91 -6.29 -34.56
N LYS A 435 -9.99 -6.71 -33.70
CA LYS A 435 -9.25 -5.81 -32.80
C LYS A 435 -8.21 -4.95 -33.53
N THR A 436 -7.95 -5.24 -34.80
CA THR A 436 -7.02 -4.50 -35.66
C THR A 436 -7.59 -4.34 -37.08
N ASN A 437 -6.96 -3.52 -37.91
CA ASN A 437 -7.34 -3.28 -39.30
C ASN A 437 -6.71 -4.33 -40.23
N ARG A 438 -6.95 -4.22 -41.55
CA ARG A 438 -6.42 -5.17 -42.55
C ARG A 438 -4.91 -5.25 -42.53
N GLU A 439 -4.22 -4.11 -42.53
CA GLU A 439 -2.75 -4.08 -42.47
C GLU A 439 -2.20 -4.75 -41.20
N GLY A 440 -2.86 -4.55 -40.06
CA GLY A 440 -2.50 -5.21 -38.81
C GLY A 440 -2.73 -6.71 -38.86
N MET A 441 -3.79 -7.18 -39.52
CA MET A 441 -4.00 -8.61 -39.78
C MET A 441 -2.88 -9.19 -40.65
N ASP A 442 -2.48 -8.48 -41.72
CA ASP A 442 -1.39 -8.90 -42.61
C ASP A 442 -0.04 -8.97 -41.87
N ARG A 443 0.23 -8.01 -40.99
CA ARG A 443 1.42 -8.04 -40.12
C ARG A 443 1.40 -9.21 -39.14
N LEU A 444 0.24 -9.53 -38.55
CA LEU A 444 0.10 -10.70 -37.69
C LEU A 444 0.28 -12.01 -38.46
N ALA A 445 -0.25 -12.09 -39.68
CA ALA A 445 -0.08 -13.24 -40.56
C ALA A 445 1.40 -13.44 -40.91
N ALA A 446 2.08 -12.38 -41.37
CA ALA A 446 3.48 -12.41 -41.76
C ALA A 446 4.42 -12.82 -40.62
N LYS A 447 4.09 -12.46 -39.37
CA LYS A 447 4.87 -12.86 -38.19
C LYS A 447 4.54 -14.27 -37.70
N GLY A 448 3.52 -14.94 -38.25
CA GLY A 448 3.05 -16.25 -37.78
C GLY A 448 2.21 -16.22 -36.50
N TRP A 449 1.58 -15.07 -36.19
CA TRP A 449 0.82 -14.85 -34.95
C TRP A 449 -0.65 -15.22 -35.04
N LEU A 450 -1.12 -15.67 -36.20
CA LEU A 450 -2.50 -16.12 -36.37
C LEU A 450 -2.62 -17.62 -36.09
N TYR A 451 -3.74 -18.02 -35.52
CA TYR A 451 -4.05 -19.42 -35.25
C TYR A 451 -5.55 -19.71 -35.45
N PRO A 452 -5.92 -20.69 -36.27
CA PRO A 452 -7.32 -21.01 -36.54
C PRO A 452 -7.88 -21.96 -35.49
N ILE A 453 -9.12 -21.73 -35.04
CA ILE A 453 -9.90 -22.63 -34.20
C ILE A 453 -11.33 -22.70 -34.75
N GLY A 454 -11.63 -23.78 -35.47
CA GLY A 454 -12.87 -23.88 -36.25
C GLY A 454 -12.99 -22.69 -37.22
N ASP A 455 -14.12 -21.99 -37.15
CA ASP A 455 -14.40 -20.79 -37.98
C ASP A 455 -13.89 -19.49 -37.34
N ASN A 456 -13.10 -19.57 -36.27
CA ASN A 456 -12.54 -18.40 -35.60
C ASN A 456 -11.04 -18.30 -35.85
N LEU A 457 -10.62 -17.13 -36.33
CA LEU A 457 -9.23 -16.73 -36.33
C LEU A 457 -8.90 -16.12 -34.97
N ARG A 458 -7.87 -16.64 -34.30
CA ARG A 458 -7.34 -16.18 -33.01
C ARG A 458 -5.91 -15.69 -33.21
N TYR A 459 -5.37 -14.96 -32.23
CA TYR A 459 -3.96 -14.60 -32.22
C TYR A 459 -3.21 -15.35 -31.13
N LYS A 460 -1.97 -15.74 -31.44
CA LYS A 460 -1.03 -16.38 -30.52
C LYS A 460 -0.49 -15.35 -29.54
N ARG A 461 -0.44 -15.72 -28.27
CA ARG A 461 0.19 -14.97 -27.18
C ARG A 461 1.29 -15.82 -26.60
N PHE A 462 2.54 -15.54 -26.96
CA PHE A 462 3.69 -16.27 -26.44
C PHE A 462 3.96 -15.90 -24.98
N LEU A 463 4.41 -16.86 -24.18
CA LEU A 463 4.67 -16.61 -22.76
C LEU A 463 5.80 -15.59 -22.58
N ALA A 464 6.85 -15.69 -23.40
CA ALA A 464 7.99 -14.79 -23.39
C ALA A 464 7.60 -13.33 -23.65
N ASP A 465 6.54 -13.09 -24.43
CA ASP A 465 6.05 -11.74 -24.72
C ASP A 465 5.10 -11.19 -23.63
N PHE A 466 4.55 -12.08 -22.80
CA PHE A 466 3.62 -11.73 -21.72
C PHE A 466 4.03 -12.42 -20.41
N PRO A 467 5.27 -12.22 -19.92
CA PRO A 467 5.86 -13.04 -18.86
C PRO A 467 5.22 -12.80 -17.48
N VAL A 468 4.49 -11.69 -17.33
CA VAL A 468 3.83 -11.32 -16.08
C VAL A 468 2.34 -11.05 -16.28
N SER A 469 1.59 -11.08 -15.17
CA SER A 469 0.20 -10.63 -15.08
C SER A 469 0.01 -9.73 -13.87
N SER A 470 -0.88 -8.74 -13.98
CA SER A 470 -1.26 -7.92 -12.83
C SER A 470 -1.86 -8.80 -11.73
N LEU A 471 -1.49 -8.51 -10.49
CA LEU A 471 -2.05 -9.10 -9.30
C LEU A 471 -3.44 -8.49 -9.05
N GLY A 472 -4.44 -9.35 -8.83
CA GLY A 472 -5.80 -8.94 -8.46
C GLY A 472 -5.98 -8.79 -6.95
N ASN A 473 -7.23 -8.75 -6.49
CA ASN A 473 -7.60 -8.67 -5.08
C ASN A 473 -7.79 -10.05 -4.42
N LEU A 474 -7.49 -11.15 -5.12
CA LEU A 474 -7.50 -12.50 -4.57
C LEU A 474 -6.06 -13.04 -4.49
N TRP A 475 -5.54 -13.17 -3.28
CA TRP A 475 -4.16 -13.54 -2.99
C TRP A 475 -4.09 -14.96 -2.43
N THR A 476 -3.89 -15.93 -3.32
CA THR A 476 -3.84 -17.35 -2.94
C THR A 476 -2.45 -17.84 -2.56
N ASP A 477 -1.42 -17.04 -2.83
CA ASP A 477 0.00 -17.36 -2.67
C ASP A 477 0.64 -16.70 -1.42
N THR A 478 -0.18 -16.36 -0.43
CA THR A 478 0.20 -15.74 0.85
C THR A 478 0.35 -16.75 1.99
N GLU A 479 0.11 -18.03 1.72
CA GLU A 479 0.39 -19.09 2.68
C GLU A 479 1.89 -19.16 2.96
N SER A 480 2.28 -18.87 4.20
CA SER A 480 3.64 -19.17 4.65
C SER A 480 3.66 -20.63 5.07
N GLY A 481 4.35 -21.50 4.34
CA GLY A 481 4.48 -22.91 4.75
C GLY A 481 5.14 -23.00 6.13
N SER A 482 4.56 -23.78 7.04
CA SER A 482 5.07 -23.99 8.41
C SER A 482 6.54 -24.47 8.48
N PHE A 483 7.11 -24.90 7.35
CA PHE A 483 8.49 -25.38 7.20
C PHE A 483 9.47 -24.40 6.55
N THR A 484 9.03 -23.23 6.03
CA THR A 484 9.91 -22.34 5.22
C THR A 484 10.14 -20.95 5.81
N LEU A 485 9.32 -20.51 6.76
CA LEU A 485 9.52 -19.24 7.47
C LEU A 485 9.19 -19.45 8.96
N ASP A 486 10.21 -19.38 9.82
CA ASP A 486 10.02 -19.42 11.26
C ASP A 486 9.18 -18.23 11.73
N LYS A 487 7.91 -18.47 12.07
CA LYS A 487 7.10 -17.48 12.81
C LYS A 487 7.72 -17.31 14.19
N THR A 488 8.09 -16.07 14.52
CA THR A 488 8.64 -15.70 15.83
C THR A 488 7.53 -15.47 16.86
N TYR A 489 6.29 -15.24 16.40
CA TYR A 489 5.11 -14.96 17.23
C TYR A 489 3.88 -15.73 16.73
N VAL A 490 2.99 -16.16 17.65
CA VAL A 490 1.83 -17.03 17.35
C VAL A 490 0.86 -16.35 16.36
N VAL A 491 0.64 -15.04 16.49
CA VAL A 491 -0.22 -14.22 15.62
C VAL A 491 0.64 -13.28 14.77
N GLN A 492 1.53 -13.83 13.95
CA GLN A 492 2.36 -13.06 13.04
C GLN A 492 1.73 -12.99 11.65
N THR A 493 1.38 -11.79 11.21
CA THR A 493 0.95 -11.51 9.83
C THR A 493 2.06 -11.84 8.83
N THR A 494 1.68 -12.47 7.72
CA THR A 494 2.61 -12.87 6.66
C THR A 494 3.26 -11.64 6.01
N LYS A 495 4.59 -11.61 5.93
CA LYS A 495 5.36 -10.50 5.35
C LYS A 495 4.85 -10.08 3.96
N LYS A 496 4.54 -11.07 3.11
CA LYS A 496 4.09 -10.88 1.73
C LYS A 496 2.78 -10.08 1.61
N VAL A 497 1.90 -10.20 2.61
CA VAL A 497 0.62 -9.46 2.64
C VAL A 497 0.89 -7.97 2.82
N VAL A 498 1.63 -7.62 3.87
CA VAL A 498 2.02 -6.23 4.16
C VAL A 498 2.90 -5.64 3.06
N GLU A 499 3.82 -6.44 2.51
CA GLU A 499 4.69 -6.07 1.39
C GLU A 499 3.89 -5.64 0.16
N ARG A 500 2.83 -6.37 -0.18
CA ARG A 500 1.97 -6.00 -1.31
C ARG A 500 1.27 -4.67 -1.05
N CYS A 501 0.66 -4.50 0.12
CA CYS A 501 0.01 -3.24 0.48
C CYS A 501 0.99 -2.05 0.40
N LEU A 502 2.21 -2.24 0.92
CA LEU A 502 3.27 -1.24 0.90
C LEU A 502 3.76 -0.93 -0.51
N LEU A 503 4.06 -1.94 -1.31
CA LEU A 503 4.55 -1.75 -2.68
C LEU A 503 3.47 -1.21 -3.62
N MET A 504 2.18 -1.46 -3.36
CA MET A 504 1.07 -0.87 -4.14
C MET A 504 0.94 0.63 -3.91
N THR A 505 1.27 1.15 -2.73
CA THR A 505 0.82 2.49 -2.29
C THR A 505 1.93 3.44 -1.80
N THR A 506 3.20 3.00 -1.74
CA THR A 506 4.32 3.81 -1.21
C THR A 506 5.55 3.80 -2.10
N ASP A 507 6.21 4.92 -2.31
CA ASP A 507 7.55 4.99 -2.89
C ASP A 507 8.65 4.77 -1.83
N PRO A 508 9.86 4.34 -2.24
CA PRO A 508 11.02 4.36 -1.36
C PRO A 508 11.17 5.71 -0.64
N GLY A 509 11.41 5.68 0.67
CA GLY A 509 11.51 6.89 1.51
C GLY A 509 10.18 7.44 2.05
N ASP A 510 9.02 6.99 1.57
CA ASP A 510 7.73 7.36 2.16
C ASP A 510 7.61 6.88 3.62
N LEU A 511 6.72 7.52 4.37
CA LEU A 511 6.43 7.19 5.76
C LEU A 511 5.26 6.21 5.88
N VAL A 512 5.47 5.13 6.62
CA VAL A 512 4.48 4.11 6.95
C VAL A 512 4.22 4.10 8.46
N LEU A 513 2.96 3.96 8.86
CA LEU A 513 2.54 3.84 10.25
C LEU A 513 1.82 2.49 10.47
N ASP A 514 2.14 1.84 11.57
CA ASP A 514 1.41 0.68 12.08
C ASP A 514 1.00 0.93 13.54
N PRO A 515 -0.26 1.28 13.82
CA PRO A 515 -0.73 1.57 15.18
C PRO A 515 -0.99 0.31 16.01
N THR A 516 -0.71 -0.88 15.47
CA THR A 516 -0.96 -2.17 16.12
C THR A 516 0.30 -3.02 16.32
N CYS A 517 1.37 -2.74 15.57
CA CYS A 517 2.72 -3.31 15.59
C CYS A 517 2.83 -4.84 15.66
N GLY A 518 2.37 -5.44 16.77
CA GLY A 518 2.52 -6.85 17.09
C GLY A 518 3.99 -7.26 17.01
N SER A 519 4.30 -8.28 16.23
CA SER A 519 5.67 -8.77 16.02
C SER A 519 6.56 -7.87 15.12
N GLY A 520 6.12 -6.66 14.77
CA GLY A 520 6.88 -5.70 13.98
C GLY A 520 6.99 -6.05 12.49
N THR A 521 5.99 -6.73 11.92
CA THR A 521 6.02 -7.13 10.50
C THR A 521 6.04 -5.92 9.56
N THR A 522 5.24 -4.88 9.84
CA THR A 522 5.21 -3.66 9.01
C THR A 522 6.52 -2.91 9.05
N ALA A 523 7.12 -2.71 10.23
CA ALA A 523 8.46 -2.11 10.37
C ALA A 523 9.51 -2.88 9.56
N TYR A 524 9.53 -4.22 9.68
CA TYR A 524 10.48 -5.06 8.96
C TYR A 524 10.34 -4.94 7.44
N VAL A 525 9.11 -4.92 6.93
CA VAL A 525 8.83 -4.79 5.49
C VAL A 525 9.17 -3.38 5.00
N ALA A 526 8.80 -2.34 5.76
CA ALA A 526 9.15 -0.97 5.44
C ALA A 526 10.67 -0.79 5.40
N GLU A 527 11.39 -1.33 6.38
CA GLU A 527 12.85 -1.33 6.43
C GLU A 527 13.43 -2.05 5.20
N GLN A 528 12.99 -3.28 4.88
CA GLN A 528 13.42 -4.04 3.69
C GLN A 528 13.37 -3.15 2.44
N TRP A 529 12.26 -2.46 2.24
CA TRP A 529 12.00 -1.64 1.07
C TRP A 529 12.46 -0.18 1.20
N GLY A 530 13.20 0.20 2.26
CA GLY A 530 13.76 1.53 2.43
C GLY A 530 12.71 2.63 2.65
N ARG A 531 11.57 2.29 3.25
CA ARG A 531 10.56 3.24 3.73
C ARG A 531 10.87 3.63 5.18
N ARG A 532 10.47 4.85 5.55
CA ARG A 532 10.47 5.30 6.94
C ARG A 532 9.30 4.64 7.66
N TRP A 533 9.45 4.32 8.93
CA TRP A 533 8.38 3.68 9.69
C TRP A 533 8.24 4.19 11.12
N ILE A 534 6.98 4.19 11.57
CA ILE A 534 6.56 4.32 12.97
C ILE A 534 5.67 3.12 13.29
N THR A 535 5.95 2.42 14.38
CA THR A 535 5.08 1.34 14.85
C THR A 535 4.76 1.50 16.33
N ILE A 536 3.51 1.24 16.71
CA ILE A 536 2.99 1.50 18.05
C ILE A 536 2.36 0.22 18.59
N ASP A 537 2.63 -0.10 19.85
CA ASP A 537 1.94 -1.16 20.59
C ASP A 537 1.70 -0.71 22.03
N THR A 538 0.62 -1.17 22.64
CA THR A 538 0.35 -0.94 24.06
C THR A 538 1.17 -1.86 24.95
N SER A 539 1.59 -3.03 24.43
CA SER A 539 2.30 -4.04 25.19
C SER A 539 3.80 -3.98 24.94
N ARG A 540 4.58 -4.09 26.03
CA ARG A 540 6.04 -4.19 25.98
C ARG A 540 6.53 -5.50 25.34
N VAL A 541 5.72 -6.57 25.40
CA VAL A 541 6.14 -7.90 24.93
C VAL A 541 6.27 -7.94 23.40
N PRO A 542 5.25 -7.58 22.60
CA PRO A 542 5.37 -7.49 21.15
C PRO A 542 6.45 -6.48 20.71
N LEU A 543 6.57 -5.32 21.38
CA LEU A 543 7.63 -4.36 21.06
C LEU A 543 9.04 -4.93 21.31
N ALA A 544 9.26 -5.68 22.40
CA ALA A 544 10.54 -6.33 22.64
C ALA A 544 10.88 -7.34 21.55
N LEU A 545 9.90 -8.11 21.08
CA LEU A 545 10.04 -9.06 19.96
C LEU A 545 10.33 -8.33 18.64
N ALA A 546 9.57 -7.28 18.32
CA ALA A 546 9.78 -6.45 17.14
C ALA A 546 11.18 -5.83 17.14
N ARG A 547 11.60 -5.27 18.29
CA ARG A 547 12.95 -4.72 18.50
C ARG A 547 14.03 -5.76 18.25
N GLN A 548 13.93 -6.94 18.86
CA GLN A 548 14.90 -8.02 18.65
C GLN A 548 14.94 -8.42 17.17
N ARG A 549 13.78 -8.64 16.55
CA ARG A 549 13.65 -9.02 15.14
C ARG A 549 14.30 -7.99 14.20
N LEU A 550 14.11 -6.70 14.44
CA LEU A 550 14.71 -5.63 13.65
C LEU A 550 16.23 -5.57 13.87
N LEU A 551 16.71 -5.72 15.11
CA LEU A 551 18.15 -5.67 15.41
C LEU A 551 18.94 -6.84 14.82
N THR A 552 18.33 -8.02 14.70
CA THR A 552 18.98 -9.22 14.17
C THR A 552 18.71 -9.47 12.69
N ALA A 553 17.85 -8.67 12.05
CA ALA A 553 17.54 -8.81 10.64
C ALA A 553 18.67 -8.29 9.74
N THR A 554 18.88 -9.01 8.64
CA THR A 554 19.63 -8.53 7.48
C THR A 554 18.67 -8.27 6.33
N TYR A 555 19.00 -7.28 5.52
CA TYR A 555 18.22 -6.86 4.37
C TYR A 555 19.12 -6.74 3.13
N SER A 556 18.49 -6.83 1.97
CA SER A 556 19.17 -6.59 0.69
C SER A 556 19.50 -5.12 0.53
N TRP A 557 20.71 -4.80 0.05
CA TRP A 557 21.02 -3.46 -0.42
C TRP A 557 20.48 -3.26 -1.83
N TYR A 558 19.70 -2.21 -2.05
CA TYR A 558 19.21 -1.83 -3.36
C TYR A 558 19.95 -0.60 -3.86
N ASP A 559 20.34 -0.61 -5.13
CA ASP A 559 21.00 0.53 -5.75
C ASP A 559 20.08 1.75 -5.76
N LEU A 560 20.59 2.87 -5.26
CA LEU A 560 19.87 4.14 -5.21
C LEU A 560 20.08 4.93 -6.50
N LYS A 561 18.99 5.43 -7.08
CA LYS A 561 19.04 6.27 -8.28
C LYS A 561 19.65 7.65 -7.99
N GLU A 562 19.30 8.25 -6.86
CA GLU A 562 19.87 9.51 -6.37
C GLU A 562 20.41 9.33 -4.94
N PRO A 563 21.65 8.81 -4.76
CA PRO A 563 22.18 8.46 -3.43
C PRO A 563 22.14 9.59 -2.41
N ALA A 564 22.29 10.85 -2.84
CA ALA A 564 22.25 12.03 -1.98
C ALA A 564 20.88 12.27 -1.31
N ARG A 565 19.80 11.73 -1.87
CA ARG A 565 18.44 11.81 -1.28
C ARG A 565 18.05 10.54 -0.53
N GLY A 566 18.97 9.58 -0.41
CA GLY A 566 18.68 8.27 0.16
C GLY A 566 17.62 7.51 -0.64
N PRO A 567 16.83 6.64 0.03
CA PRO A 567 15.75 5.92 -0.62
C PRO A 567 14.73 6.83 -1.33
N ALA A 568 14.46 8.04 -0.83
CA ALA A 568 13.54 8.99 -1.47
C ALA A 568 13.97 9.45 -2.88
N GLY A 569 15.23 9.18 -3.26
CA GLY A 569 15.73 9.34 -4.62
C GLY A 569 15.27 8.25 -5.60
N GLY A 570 14.62 7.19 -5.10
CA GLY A 570 14.21 6.02 -5.87
C GLY A 570 15.29 4.95 -5.99
N PHE A 571 14.87 3.76 -6.40
CA PHE A 571 15.76 2.63 -6.67
C PHE A 571 16.08 2.51 -8.17
N VAL A 572 17.19 1.86 -8.48
CA VAL A 572 17.57 1.50 -9.85
C VAL A 572 16.88 0.20 -10.24
N TYR A 573 16.28 0.21 -11.42
CA TYR A 573 15.68 -0.97 -12.05
C TYR A 573 16.36 -1.16 -13.40
N LYS A 574 16.71 -2.40 -13.75
CA LYS A 574 17.31 -2.74 -15.05
C LYS A 574 16.54 -3.88 -15.70
N ARG A 575 16.48 -3.85 -17.03
CA ARG A 575 16.05 -5.00 -17.81
C ARG A 575 17.18 -6.02 -17.86
N LYS A 576 16.86 -7.28 -17.58
CA LYS A 576 17.81 -8.40 -17.59
C LYS A 576 17.08 -9.67 -18.00
N GLN A 577 17.72 -10.44 -18.87
CA GLN A 577 17.28 -11.78 -19.21
C GLN A 577 18.30 -12.80 -18.73
N ASN A 578 17.82 -13.97 -18.29
CA ASN A 578 18.69 -15.10 -18.03
C ASN A 578 19.08 -15.83 -19.33
N ASN A 579 19.91 -16.87 -19.23
CA ASN A 579 20.35 -17.67 -20.40
C ASN A 579 19.21 -18.39 -21.13
N ARG A 580 18.00 -18.41 -20.57
CA ARG A 580 16.78 -18.98 -21.17
C ARG A 580 15.90 -17.91 -21.83
N GLY A 581 16.30 -16.64 -21.82
CA GLY A 581 15.53 -15.53 -22.34
C GLY A 581 14.39 -15.06 -21.43
N GLU A 582 14.33 -15.56 -20.19
CA GLU A 582 13.30 -15.14 -19.23
C GLU A 582 13.68 -13.79 -18.62
N GLU A 583 12.70 -12.88 -18.55
CA GLU A 583 12.88 -11.56 -17.92
C GLU A 583 13.00 -11.70 -16.39
N VAL A 584 14.23 -11.54 -15.89
CA VAL A 584 14.59 -11.61 -14.47
C VAL A 584 14.85 -10.23 -13.85
N GLY A 585 14.96 -9.20 -14.70
CA GLY A 585 15.16 -7.83 -14.27
C GLY A 585 13.90 -7.16 -13.68
N GLY A 586 14.09 -5.92 -13.23
CA GLY A 586 13.02 -5.06 -12.71
C GLY A 586 12.29 -4.24 -13.76
N ILE A 587 12.70 -4.33 -15.03
CA ILE A 587 12.01 -3.71 -16.16
C ILE A 587 11.58 -4.81 -17.12
N VAL A 588 10.29 -4.85 -17.45
CA VAL A 588 9.71 -5.83 -18.37
C VAL A 588 8.93 -5.14 -19.49
N PRO A 589 8.96 -5.67 -20.72
CA PRO A 589 8.20 -5.08 -21.82
C PRO A 589 6.70 -5.40 -21.68
N HIS A 590 5.88 -4.37 -21.82
CA HIS A 590 4.43 -4.44 -21.93
C HIS A 590 4.02 -4.57 -23.39
N ILE A 591 4.09 -5.80 -23.89
CA ILE A 591 3.70 -6.11 -25.28
C ILE A 591 2.17 -6.16 -25.35
N THR A 592 1.58 -5.45 -26.31
CA THR A 592 0.13 -5.45 -26.55
C THR A 592 -0.17 -5.91 -27.98
N LEU A 593 -1.38 -6.42 -28.22
CA LEU A 593 -1.81 -6.74 -29.57
C LEU A 593 -1.65 -5.53 -30.50
N LYS A 594 -1.95 -4.33 -30.01
CA LYS A 594 -1.79 -3.08 -30.74
C LYS A 594 -0.32 -2.86 -31.13
N SER A 595 0.62 -3.01 -30.18
CA SER A 595 2.03 -2.77 -30.46
C SER A 595 2.58 -3.75 -31.50
N ILE A 596 2.19 -5.03 -31.42
CA ILE A 596 2.58 -6.05 -32.38
C ILE A 596 1.96 -5.78 -33.76
N ALA A 597 0.67 -5.44 -33.78
CA ALA A 597 -0.10 -5.24 -34.99
C ALA A 597 0.21 -3.89 -35.66
N ASN A 598 0.93 -2.96 -35.01
CA ASN A 598 1.32 -1.67 -35.57
C ASN A 598 2.85 -1.48 -35.66
N ASP A 599 3.65 -2.48 -35.28
CA ASP A 599 5.11 -2.36 -35.14
C ASP A 599 5.55 -1.20 -34.21
N GLU A 600 4.75 -0.92 -33.18
CA GLU A 600 5.11 0.07 -32.15
C GLU A 600 6.06 -0.60 -31.12
N PRO A 601 7.10 0.11 -30.63
CA PRO A 601 7.93 -0.40 -29.55
C PRO A 601 7.07 -0.65 -28.30
N PRO A 602 7.26 -1.77 -27.58
CA PRO A 602 6.50 -2.05 -26.38
C PRO A 602 6.82 -1.00 -25.31
N GLN A 603 5.80 -0.58 -24.56
CA GLN A 603 6.03 0.22 -23.36
C GLN A 603 6.79 -0.63 -22.33
N GLU A 604 7.51 0.00 -21.41
CA GLU A 604 8.23 -0.69 -20.34
C GLU A 604 7.50 -0.52 -19.01
N GLU A 605 7.42 -1.61 -18.25
CA GLU A 605 6.80 -1.66 -16.93
C GLU A 605 7.87 -1.90 -15.88
N VAL A 606 7.79 -1.15 -14.78
CA VAL A 606 8.69 -1.30 -13.64
C VAL A 606 8.08 -2.25 -12.63
N LEU A 607 8.76 -3.38 -12.41
CA LEU A 607 8.47 -4.32 -11.35
C LEU A 607 9.08 -3.79 -10.05
N VAL A 608 8.27 -3.08 -9.26
CA VAL A 608 8.73 -2.37 -8.05
C VAL A 608 9.31 -3.28 -6.97
N ASP A 609 8.98 -4.58 -7.02
CA ASP A 609 9.50 -5.66 -6.18
C ASP A 609 10.83 -6.25 -6.67
N ARG A 610 11.40 -5.73 -7.78
CA ARG A 610 12.66 -6.21 -8.36
C ARG A 610 13.68 -5.08 -8.62
N PRO A 611 14.02 -4.24 -7.64
CA PRO A 611 15.13 -3.31 -7.77
C PRO A 611 16.46 -4.06 -7.90
N GLU A 612 17.47 -3.37 -8.43
CA GLU A 612 18.82 -3.90 -8.53
C GLU A 612 19.45 -4.11 -7.15
N ILE A 613 19.95 -5.32 -6.92
CA ILE A 613 20.55 -5.74 -5.65
C ILE A 613 22.07 -5.74 -5.75
N ASP A 614 22.74 -5.08 -4.81
CA ASP A 614 24.18 -5.23 -4.60
C ASP A 614 24.43 -6.31 -3.54
N ASN A 615 24.88 -7.48 -3.98
CA ASN A 615 25.16 -8.62 -3.10
C ASN A 615 26.46 -8.48 -2.30
N SER A 616 27.27 -7.46 -2.57
CA SER A 616 28.52 -7.20 -1.82
C SER A 616 28.27 -6.48 -0.48
N ILE A 617 27.09 -5.89 -0.32
CA ILE A 617 26.70 -5.12 0.86
C ILE A 617 25.64 -5.89 1.64
N THR A 618 25.92 -6.17 2.91
CA THR A 618 24.87 -6.62 3.84
C THR A 618 24.29 -5.42 4.55
N ARG A 619 22.96 -5.25 4.48
CA ARG A 619 22.28 -4.14 5.12
C ARG A 619 21.70 -4.57 6.47
N GLY A 620 22.03 -3.85 7.53
CA GLY A 620 21.33 -3.96 8.82
C GLY A 620 20.15 -3.00 8.87
N SER A 621 19.32 -3.08 9.92
CA SER A 621 18.31 -2.05 10.16
C SER A 621 18.99 -0.69 10.37
N GLY A 622 18.42 0.36 9.78
CA GLY A 622 18.77 1.74 10.08
C GLY A 622 18.55 2.09 11.55
N PRO A 623 19.04 3.27 11.99
CA PRO A 623 18.86 3.71 13.36
C PRO A 623 17.36 3.87 13.66
N PHE A 624 16.97 3.43 14.85
CA PHE A 624 15.61 3.62 15.36
C PHE A 624 15.62 3.91 16.86
N VAL A 625 14.54 4.51 17.36
CA VAL A 625 14.37 4.84 18.78
C VAL A 625 13.22 4.06 19.38
N VAL A 626 13.33 3.79 20.68
CA VAL A 626 12.20 3.33 21.49
C VAL A 626 11.68 4.53 22.28
N GLU A 627 10.40 4.81 22.12
CA GLU A 627 9.72 5.94 22.75
C GLU A 627 8.50 5.48 23.54
N ALA A 628 8.01 6.32 24.46
CA ALA A 628 6.76 6.04 25.16
C ALA A 628 5.99 7.31 25.54
N THR A 629 4.67 7.17 25.67
CA THR A 629 3.83 8.14 26.39
C THR A 629 3.97 7.86 27.88
N ILE A 630 4.55 8.80 28.62
CA ILE A 630 4.70 8.71 30.07
C ILE A 630 3.58 9.54 30.71
N PRO A 631 2.85 9.03 31.71
CA PRO A 631 2.83 9.66 33.01
C PRO A 631 3.90 8.96 33.85
N THR A 632 4.64 9.72 34.65
CA THR A 632 5.35 9.14 35.80
C THR A 632 4.33 8.23 36.48
N PRO A 633 4.68 7.03 37.00
CA PRO A 633 3.87 6.48 38.07
C PRO A 633 3.84 7.58 39.14
N VAL A 634 2.78 8.36 39.15
CA VAL A 634 2.41 9.14 40.31
C VAL A 634 2.03 8.04 41.26
N ASP A 635 2.83 7.88 42.30
CA ASP A 635 2.40 7.14 43.47
C ASP A 635 0.99 7.64 43.77
N TYR A 636 0.00 6.77 43.55
CA TYR A 636 -1.34 6.95 44.08
C TYR A 636 -1.23 6.64 45.57
N GLU A 637 -0.36 7.36 46.29
CA GLU A 637 -0.55 7.59 47.70
C GLU A 637 -1.81 8.43 47.77
N GLY A 638 -2.91 7.78 48.14
CA GLY A 638 -4.14 8.46 48.42
C GLY A 638 -3.85 9.58 49.40
N ASP A 639 -4.12 10.81 48.98
CA ASP A 639 -4.38 11.88 49.91
C ASP A 639 -5.60 11.44 50.71
N GLY A 640 -5.31 10.86 51.87
CA GLY A 640 -6.30 10.52 52.87
C GLY A 640 -7.11 11.75 53.22
N ILE A 641 -8.37 11.71 52.84
CA ILE A 641 -9.45 12.36 53.56
C ILE A 641 -10.54 11.28 53.66
N GLU A 642 -10.85 10.94 54.91
CA GLU A 642 -11.71 9.83 55.38
C GLU A 642 -13.07 9.71 54.68
#